data_AF-A0A485LKE9-F1
#
_entry.id   AF-A0A485LKE9-F1
#
_cell.length_a   1.000
_cell.length_b   1.000
_cell.length_c   1.000
_cell.angle_alpha   90.00
_cell.angle_beta   90.00
_cell.angle_gamma   90.00
#
_symmetry.space_group_name_H-M   'P 1'
#
loop_
_entity.id
_entity.type
_entity.pdbx_description
1 polymer ?
#
loop_
_entity_poly.entity_id
_entity_poly.type
_entity_poly.pdbx_seq_one_letter_code
_entity_poly.pdbx_strand_id
1 'polypeptide(L)'
;MHHLVQRMLFSTNCSQLDELDDEPPANRTNCNSPDSFPDVLGDGDVIVSTGALQDQGQETAEFSDLKSFVFECFSLVRRITKLPGCAQLLLTAMLPTVQTSCQQFMQIHKNPIPLVRTREDQAVHDLTVRCALLSCVSAQHFSNSCVVSEKTTGWEILVLFIQLAEYIKYVVFYSIQSHFDKCEVLSCIRLCTSCVPFVFQSGGSESLKSAGESIVQVILSTMDTSIVPSPQNVMQSALNLLACIGSVFPYSIQSEIPSMQQLQISLQRFSLHLPPIVQGNLYTALSHSVLSGDWNHASTAYAALITPVLGSLVESVITMQQNSHRVVESSLLAQLIRDVSICRALTNAVFSKPKPIKVAFYCHIQPALPYTLDVLRLYLTYLYQSPSSQLQSAVAAINELIGLYTDLFRSIRKELPSDIVVQIVTALVELFQHTQLTLKLESLGASGTAVLCGFLKLLRVLVEENTTTTASFLQSILDLCFGSLNEVIFAHRHYDTVVPFFIALMEEILENHYRFFVVTQNKFDEQGRRQKVFANEVASKYFLAILQAIGTILQQENVPPTLCKQIIVSLERIQASHNVFGFDGFRSDVRMAFLHTILSLLANGRVYLLKDELSLLLYHIAEVDFPSFYQVCLPQYVGEKNLLALRSWSGQTDEPTFILELSNFFNDLRVIQNCQ
;
A
#
# COMPACT_ATOMS: atom_id res chain seq x y z
N MET A 1 35.29 7.51 8.97
CA MET A 1 34.57 7.76 7.68
C MET A 1 35.39 7.30 6.49
N HIS A 2 36.55 7.90 6.17
CA HIS A 2 37.38 7.49 5.03
C HIS A 2 37.73 5.99 4.98
N HIS A 3 38.11 5.40 6.12
CA HIS A 3 38.36 3.96 6.21
C HIS A 3 37.12 3.10 5.91
N LEU A 4 35.92 3.56 6.29
CA LEU A 4 34.67 2.84 5.95
C LEU A 4 34.38 2.92 4.45
N VAL A 5 34.64 4.07 3.83
CA VAL A 5 34.52 4.25 2.38
C VAL A 5 35.50 3.33 1.65
N GLN A 6 36.76 3.25 2.08
CA GLN A 6 37.76 2.35 1.48
C GLN A 6 37.38 0.86 1.62
N ARG A 7 36.70 0.45 2.69
CA ARG A 7 36.26 -0.94 2.84
C ARG A 7 35.19 -1.37 1.85
N MET A 8 34.42 -0.41 1.31
CA MET A 8 33.36 -0.68 0.32
C MET A 8 33.85 -0.68 -1.14
N LEU A 9 35.13 -0.40 -1.38
CA LEU A 9 35.70 -0.24 -2.72
C LEU A 9 36.62 -1.40 -3.10
N PHE A 10 36.41 -2.01 -4.26
CA PHE A 10 37.30 -3.04 -4.83
C PHE A 10 38.71 -2.52 -5.07
N SER A 11 38.86 -1.24 -5.44
CA SER A 11 40.19 -0.61 -5.59
C SER A 11 41.07 -0.65 -4.33
N THR A 12 40.46 -0.82 -3.15
CA THR A 12 41.18 -0.86 -1.87
C THR A 12 40.96 -2.13 -1.06
N ASN A 13 39.89 -2.89 -1.31
CA ASN A 13 39.49 -4.04 -0.50
C ASN A 13 39.03 -5.25 -1.34
N CYS A 14 39.63 -5.45 -2.52
CA CYS A 14 39.27 -6.51 -3.47
C CYS A 14 39.12 -7.89 -2.80
N SER A 15 40.09 -8.32 -1.99
CA SER A 15 40.10 -9.67 -1.42
C SER A 15 38.92 -9.98 -0.50
N GLN A 16 38.46 -9.00 0.30
CA GLN A 16 37.31 -9.21 1.20
C GLN A 16 35.99 -9.12 0.45
N LEU A 17 35.92 -8.32 -0.61
CA LEU A 17 34.69 -8.16 -1.38
C LEU A 17 34.48 -9.35 -2.33
N ASP A 18 35.57 -9.90 -2.90
CA ASP A 18 35.55 -11.13 -3.71
C ASP A 18 35.07 -12.35 -2.88
N GLU A 19 35.44 -12.43 -1.59
CA GLU A 19 34.96 -13.47 -0.66
C GLU A 19 33.46 -13.34 -0.30
N LEU A 20 32.85 -12.16 -0.52
CA LEU A 20 31.44 -11.89 -0.24
C LEU A 20 30.56 -11.99 -1.50
N ASP A 21 31.17 -12.17 -2.68
CA ASP A 21 30.53 -12.16 -4.02
C ASP A 21 30.30 -13.59 -4.57
N ASP A 22 30.19 -14.60 -3.69
CA ASP A 22 30.04 -16.04 -4.03
C ASP A 22 28.63 -16.40 -4.58
N GLU A 23 28.12 -15.70 -5.61
CA GLU A 23 26.96 -16.16 -6.38
C GLU A 23 27.38 -17.04 -7.58
N PRO A 24 26.87 -18.27 -7.73
CA PRO A 24 27.08 -19.06 -8.95
C PRO A 24 26.28 -18.48 -10.14
N PRO A 25 26.76 -18.59 -11.40
CA PRO A 25 26.10 -18.01 -12.56
C PRO A 25 24.71 -18.62 -12.78
N ALA A 26 23.67 -17.77 -12.65
CA ALA A 26 22.26 -18.15 -12.55
C ALA A 26 21.72 -19.02 -13.70
N ASN A 27 21.06 -20.13 -13.33
CA ASN A 27 20.00 -20.76 -14.13
C ASN A 27 18.75 -19.88 -14.04
N ARG A 28 18.51 -19.07 -15.08
CA ARG A 28 17.33 -18.21 -15.19
C ARG A 28 16.11 -19.05 -15.63
N THR A 29 15.20 -19.33 -14.70
CA THR A 29 13.85 -19.81 -15.02
C THR A 29 12.79 -19.01 -14.27
N ASN A 30 11.96 -18.33 -15.06
CA ASN A 30 10.57 -17.89 -14.85
C ASN A 30 10.06 -17.76 -13.41
N CYS A 31 9.71 -16.53 -13.01
CA CYS A 31 8.62 -16.27 -12.06
C CYS A 31 7.85 -15.01 -12.50
N ASN A 32 6.73 -15.23 -13.20
CA ASN A 32 5.64 -14.28 -13.34
C ASN A 32 4.71 -14.48 -12.14
N SER A 33 4.56 -13.49 -11.28
CA SER A 33 3.44 -13.39 -10.34
C SER A 33 3.06 -11.92 -10.17
N PRO A 34 1.87 -11.49 -10.64
CA PRO A 34 1.34 -10.16 -10.40
C PRO A 34 0.38 -10.25 -9.21
N ASP A 35 0.82 -9.92 -8.00
CA ASP A 35 -0.07 -9.59 -6.87
C ASP A 35 0.75 -9.13 -5.66
N SER A 36 0.93 -7.82 -5.53
CA SER A 36 1.28 -7.17 -4.26
C SER A 36 0.90 -5.69 -4.34
N PHE A 37 -0.17 -5.35 -3.63
CA PHE A 37 -0.65 -3.99 -3.41
C PHE A 37 0.36 -3.19 -2.57
N PRO A 38 0.72 -1.95 -2.91
CA PRO A 38 1.36 -1.05 -1.96
C PRO A 38 0.30 -0.22 -1.23
N ASP A 39 0.03 -0.59 0.02
CA ASP A 39 -0.37 0.37 1.04
C ASP A 39 0.85 1.23 1.44
N VAL A 40 0.58 2.31 2.18
CA VAL A 40 1.52 3.28 2.82
C VAL A 40 1.65 4.63 2.10
N LEU A 41 0.69 5.51 2.41
CA LEU A 41 0.97 6.91 2.75
C LEU A 41 0.45 7.15 4.17
N GLY A 42 1.33 6.94 5.14
CA GLY A 42 1.15 7.27 6.55
C GLY A 42 2.38 8.06 7.02
N ASP A 43 2.10 9.10 7.79
CA ASP A 43 2.96 10.22 8.22
C ASP A 43 4.23 9.81 9.00
N GLY A 44 5.28 10.63 8.90
CA GLY A 44 6.45 10.57 9.80
C GLY A 44 7.81 10.28 9.13
N ASP A 45 8.70 11.28 9.17
CA ASP A 45 10.12 11.28 8.81
C ASP A 45 10.49 11.02 7.34
N VAL A 46 11.04 12.05 6.70
CA VAL A 46 11.73 11.99 5.39
C VAL A 46 12.98 11.11 5.52
N ILE A 47 12.79 9.79 5.39
CA ILE A 47 13.90 8.87 5.16
C ILE A 47 14.40 9.11 3.73
N VAL A 48 15.44 9.94 3.60
CA VAL A 48 16.19 10.10 2.35
C VAL A 48 16.75 8.72 1.94
N SER A 49 16.09 7.99 1.04
CA SER A 49 16.48 6.65 0.58
C SER A 49 17.29 6.71 -0.72
N THR A 50 18.39 5.94 -0.79
CA THR A 50 19.24 5.74 -1.98
C THR A 50 18.79 4.48 -2.73
N GLY A 51 18.75 4.53 -4.07
CA GLY A 51 18.13 3.49 -4.91
C GLY A 51 18.87 2.15 -4.93
N ALA A 52 20.20 2.13 -4.84
CA ALA A 52 21.00 0.89 -4.86
C ALA A 52 20.80 -0.04 -3.64
N LEU A 53 20.04 0.40 -2.64
CA LEU A 53 19.84 -0.29 -1.36
C LEU A 53 18.36 -0.61 -1.08
N GLN A 54 17.49 -0.37 -2.05
CA GLN A 54 16.08 -0.68 -1.96
C GLN A 54 15.66 -1.36 -3.26
N ASP A 55 15.59 -2.70 -3.26
CA ASP A 55 14.77 -3.41 -4.26
C ASP A 55 13.32 -3.02 -3.97
N GLN A 56 12.84 -1.97 -4.64
CA GLN A 56 11.44 -1.58 -4.64
C GLN A 56 10.66 -2.68 -5.38
N GLY A 57 10.39 -3.80 -4.71
CA GLY A 57 9.63 -4.91 -5.25
C GLY A 57 9.76 -6.26 -4.54
N GLN A 58 10.66 -6.44 -3.56
CA GLN A 58 10.80 -7.72 -2.87
C GLN A 58 10.85 -7.53 -1.35
N GLU A 59 9.70 -7.70 -0.67
CA GLU A 59 9.66 -7.80 0.80
C GLU A 59 10.29 -9.12 1.33
N THR A 60 10.93 -9.94 0.48
CA THR A 60 11.45 -11.27 0.87
C THR A 60 12.70 -11.74 0.12
N ALA A 61 13.48 -10.86 -0.53
CA ALA A 61 14.79 -11.26 -1.07
C ALA A 61 15.88 -11.04 -0.02
N GLU A 62 16.49 -12.12 0.45
CA GLU A 62 17.72 -12.07 1.25
C GLU A 62 18.78 -11.30 0.45
N PHE A 63 19.32 -10.21 1.02
CA PHE A 63 20.44 -9.48 0.41
C PHE A 63 21.63 -10.43 0.29
N SER A 64 22.37 -10.36 -0.83
CA SER A 64 23.69 -11.00 -0.88
C SER A 64 24.59 -10.43 0.21
N ASP A 65 25.51 -11.24 0.74
CA ASP A 65 26.40 -10.85 1.84
C ASP A 65 27.21 -9.58 1.50
N LEU A 66 27.63 -9.44 0.24
CA LEU A 66 28.26 -8.23 -0.29
C LEU A 66 27.33 -7.00 -0.20
N LYS A 67 26.08 -7.10 -0.65
CA LYS A 67 25.10 -5.99 -0.61
C LYS A 67 24.76 -5.60 0.83
N SER A 68 24.60 -6.58 1.71
CA SER A 68 24.35 -6.38 3.14
C SER A 68 25.52 -5.65 3.81
N PHE A 69 26.75 -6.07 3.54
CA PHE A 69 27.96 -5.40 4.06
C PHE A 69 28.09 -3.95 3.59
N VAL A 70 27.86 -3.69 2.30
CA VAL A 70 27.87 -2.33 1.73
C VAL A 70 26.76 -1.49 2.36
N PHE A 71 25.55 -2.03 2.54
CA PHE A 71 24.42 -1.34 3.19
C PHE A 71 24.74 -0.90 4.62
N GLU A 72 25.32 -1.78 5.43
CA GLU A 72 25.68 -1.48 6.82
C GLU A 72 26.77 -0.41 6.91
N CYS A 73 27.81 -0.52 6.08
CA CYS A 73 28.86 0.49 5.99
C CYS A 73 28.31 1.85 5.53
N PHE A 74 27.41 1.85 4.54
CA PHE A 74 26.72 3.04 4.05
C PHE A 74 25.87 3.70 5.13
N SER A 75 25.07 2.89 5.83
CA SER A 75 24.21 3.32 6.94
C SER A 75 25.01 3.93 8.09
N LEU A 76 26.18 3.38 8.40
CA LEU A 76 27.09 3.91 9.40
C LEU A 76 27.70 5.24 8.96
N VAL A 77 28.18 5.35 7.71
CA VAL A 77 28.68 6.62 7.16
C VAL A 77 27.60 7.70 7.25
N ARG A 78 26.36 7.38 6.86
CA ARG A 78 25.21 8.28 6.93
C ARG A 78 24.93 8.77 8.35
N ARG A 79 25.00 7.88 9.35
CA ARG A 79 24.81 8.27 10.76
C ARG A 79 25.92 9.22 11.23
N ILE A 80 27.16 8.98 10.83
CA ILE A 80 28.29 9.84 11.21
C ILE A 80 28.19 11.21 10.53
N THR A 81 27.76 11.28 9.27
CA THR A 81 27.63 12.56 8.54
C THR A 81 26.50 13.45 9.05
N LYS A 82 25.58 12.93 9.87
CA LYS A 82 24.60 13.75 10.61
C LYS A 82 25.25 14.59 11.72
N LEU A 83 26.46 14.25 12.16
CA LEU A 83 27.17 15.04 13.16
C LEU A 83 27.70 16.35 12.55
N PRO A 84 27.62 17.48 13.29
CA PRO A 84 28.07 18.78 12.78
C PRO A 84 29.52 18.76 12.29
N GLY A 85 29.78 19.36 11.12
CA GLY A 85 31.13 19.46 10.53
C GLY A 85 31.69 18.17 9.91
N CYS A 86 31.09 17.01 10.17
CA CYS A 86 31.58 15.73 9.62
C CYS A 86 31.26 15.57 8.13
N ALA A 87 30.09 16.05 7.69
CA ALA A 87 29.69 15.99 6.28
C ALA A 87 30.60 16.85 5.37
N GLN A 88 30.95 18.08 5.78
CA GLN A 88 31.82 18.97 4.98
C GLN A 88 33.21 18.37 4.73
N LEU A 89 33.80 17.74 5.75
CA LEU A 89 35.11 17.06 5.63
C LEU A 89 35.08 15.87 4.68
N LEU A 90 33.96 15.15 4.63
CA LEU A 90 33.80 14.05 3.69
C LEU A 90 33.55 14.56 2.27
N LEU A 91 32.70 15.57 2.10
CA LEU A 91 32.40 16.17 0.79
C LEU A 91 33.64 16.77 0.12
N THR A 92 34.45 17.52 0.88
CA THR A 92 35.69 18.13 0.37
C THR A 92 36.71 17.10 -0.13
N ALA A 93 36.77 15.92 0.49
CA ALA A 93 37.64 14.84 0.05
C ALA A 93 37.04 13.99 -1.10
N MET A 94 35.73 13.74 -1.06
CA MET A 94 35.06 12.86 -2.04
C MET A 94 34.81 13.55 -3.38
N LEU A 95 34.46 14.84 -3.40
CA LEU A 95 34.05 15.54 -4.61
C LEU A 95 35.12 15.50 -5.73
N PRO A 96 36.40 15.84 -5.49
CA PRO A 96 37.44 15.77 -6.54
C PRO A 96 37.67 14.33 -7.03
N THR A 97 37.57 13.37 -6.11
CA THR A 97 37.75 11.94 -6.41
C THR A 97 36.64 11.41 -7.30
N VAL A 98 35.39 11.78 -7.03
CA VAL A 98 34.22 11.42 -7.87
C VAL A 98 34.30 12.10 -9.23
N GLN A 99 34.61 13.40 -9.29
CA GLN A 99 34.78 14.12 -10.57
C GLN A 99 35.82 13.44 -11.47
N THR A 100 36.99 13.09 -10.89
CA THR A 100 38.04 12.37 -11.62
C THR A 100 37.57 10.99 -12.09
N SER A 101 36.87 10.25 -11.23
CA SER A 101 36.36 8.91 -11.56
C SER A 101 35.29 8.96 -12.66
N CYS A 102 34.37 9.93 -12.62
CA CYS A 102 33.38 10.15 -13.68
C CYS A 102 34.06 10.52 -15.01
N GLN A 103 35.07 11.40 -14.99
CA GLN A 103 35.81 11.77 -16.19
C GLN A 103 36.57 10.59 -16.80
N GLN A 104 37.21 9.77 -15.97
CA GLN A 104 37.86 8.54 -16.40
C GLN A 104 36.85 7.56 -17.02
N PHE A 105 35.72 7.34 -16.35
CA PHE A 105 34.64 6.49 -16.88
C PHE A 105 34.14 6.97 -18.25
N MET A 106 33.93 8.29 -18.40
CA MET A 106 33.53 8.87 -19.68
C MET A 106 34.59 8.75 -20.80
N GLN A 107 35.86 8.56 -20.45
CA GLN A 107 36.97 8.38 -21.39
C GLN A 107 37.21 6.91 -21.76
N ILE A 108 36.87 5.94 -20.90
CA ILE A 108 37.13 4.51 -21.10
C ILE A 108 36.50 3.99 -22.41
N HIS A 109 35.26 4.39 -22.72
CA HIS A 109 34.60 3.95 -23.97
C HIS A 109 35.06 4.68 -25.25
N LYS A 110 36.10 5.53 -25.19
CA LYS A 110 36.74 6.11 -26.39
C LYS A 110 37.91 5.27 -26.93
N ASN A 111 38.37 4.26 -26.17
CA ASN A 111 39.45 3.35 -26.54
C ASN A 111 38.94 1.88 -26.64
N PRO A 112 39.54 1.01 -27.46
CA PRO A 112 39.07 -0.36 -27.64
C PRO A 112 39.16 -1.17 -26.35
N ILE A 113 38.09 -1.94 -26.09
CA ILE A 113 37.80 -2.70 -24.86
C ILE A 113 38.94 -3.70 -24.54
N PRO A 114 39.50 -3.71 -23.32
CA PRO A 114 40.39 -4.78 -22.86
C PRO A 114 39.63 -6.10 -22.66
N LEU A 115 40.26 -7.24 -23.02
CA LEU A 115 39.66 -8.59 -22.97
C LEU A 115 39.25 -9.12 -21.56
N VAL A 116 39.39 -8.34 -20.48
CA VAL A 116 39.17 -8.81 -19.10
C VAL A 116 38.01 -8.05 -18.45
N ARG A 117 36.79 -8.62 -18.55
CA ARG A 117 35.52 -8.04 -18.06
C ARG A 117 35.49 -7.72 -16.55
N THR A 118 36.23 -8.45 -15.72
CA THR A 118 36.19 -8.32 -14.25
C THR A 118 36.70 -6.98 -13.71
N ARG A 119 37.64 -6.30 -14.39
CA ARG A 119 38.16 -5.00 -13.93
C ARG A 119 37.22 -3.83 -14.21
N GLU A 120 36.40 -3.94 -15.26
CA GLU A 120 35.39 -2.92 -15.57
C GLU A 120 34.26 -2.97 -14.54
N ASP A 121 33.78 -4.17 -14.21
CA ASP A 121 32.71 -4.36 -13.21
C ASP A 121 33.09 -3.83 -11.82
N GLN A 122 34.33 -4.08 -11.38
CA GLN A 122 34.86 -3.54 -10.12
C GLN A 122 35.01 -2.00 -10.14
N ALA A 123 35.47 -1.42 -11.25
CA ALA A 123 35.58 0.04 -11.38
C ALA A 123 34.21 0.73 -11.41
N VAL A 124 33.23 0.06 -11.99
CA VAL A 124 31.84 0.49 -12.08
C VAL A 124 31.14 0.40 -10.72
N HIS A 125 31.36 -0.67 -9.95
CA HIS A 125 30.92 -0.76 -8.55
C HIS A 125 31.49 0.38 -7.71
N ASP A 126 32.82 0.60 -7.79
CA ASP A 126 33.49 1.66 -7.05
C ASP A 126 32.94 3.05 -7.39
N LEU A 127 32.68 3.31 -8.67
CA LEU A 127 32.03 4.55 -9.10
C LEU A 127 30.62 4.68 -8.51
N THR A 128 29.85 3.60 -8.50
CA THR A 128 28.46 3.55 -8.02
C THR A 128 28.41 3.89 -6.53
N VAL A 129 29.23 3.22 -5.72
CA VAL A 129 29.34 3.47 -4.27
C VAL A 129 29.76 4.91 -3.99
N ARG A 130 30.75 5.44 -4.72
CA ARG A 130 31.23 6.80 -4.52
C ARG A 130 30.17 7.85 -4.90
N CYS A 131 29.43 7.65 -5.99
CA CYS A 131 28.33 8.52 -6.40
C CYS A 131 27.17 8.50 -5.40
N ALA A 132 26.76 7.31 -4.94
CA ALA A 132 25.71 7.12 -3.94
C ALA A 132 26.02 7.83 -2.61
N LEU A 133 27.26 7.69 -2.14
CA LEU A 133 27.72 8.37 -0.92
C LEU A 133 27.76 9.89 -1.11
N LEU A 134 28.29 10.37 -2.23
CA LEU A 134 28.36 11.80 -2.52
C LEU A 134 26.96 12.42 -2.59
N SER A 135 26.02 11.78 -3.29
CA SER A 135 24.64 12.27 -3.44
C SER A 135 23.86 12.27 -2.13
N CYS A 136 24.02 11.24 -1.30
CA CYS A 136 23.34 11.15 0.00
C CYS A 136 23.86 12.19 1.01
N VAL A 137 25.19 12.34 1.10
CA VAL A 137 25.83 13.27 2.04
C VAL A 137 25.60 14.72 1.59
N SER A 138 25.64 15.00 0.29
CA SER A 138 25.32 16.32 -0.26
C SER A 138 23.87 16.72 0.00
N ALA A 139 22.91 15.84 -0.28
CA ALA A 139 21.49 16.11 -0.05
C ALA A 139 21.20 16.48 1.41
N GLN A 140 21.80 15.78 2.38
CA GLN A 140 21.64 16.06 3.81
C GLN A 140 22.30 17.38 4.23
N HIS A 141 23.52 17.63 3.75
CA HIS A 141 24.28 18.82 4.11
C HIS A 141 23.62 20.10 3.58
N PHE A 142 23.21 20.11 2.31
CA PHE A 142 22.69 21.32 1.66
C PHE A 142 21.24 21.64 2.02
N SER A 143 20.45 20.64 2.41
CA SER A 143 19.10 20.88 2.94
C SER A 143 19.14 21.62 4.28
N ASN A 144 20.19 21.41 5.08
CA ASN A 144 20.34 21.99 6.42
C ASN A 144 21.21 23.25 6.47
N SER A 145 21.94 23.57 5.39
CA SER A 145 22.83 24.73 5.34
C SER A 145 22.12 25.99 4.84
N CYS A 146 22.47 27.14 5.42
CA CYS A 146 22.08 28.47 4.94
C CYS A 146 23.21 29.18 4.17
N VAL A 147 24.35 28.53 3.96
CA VAL A 147 25.55 29.13 3.36
C VAL A 147 25.49 29.04 1.82
N VAL A 148 25.65 30.18 1.15
CA VAL A 148 25.57 30.30 -0.32
C VAL A 148 26.60 29.41 -1.03
N SER A 149 27.86 29.40 -0.57
CA SER A 149 28.95 28.61 -1.19
C SER A 149 28.73 27.10 -1.10
N GLU A 150 28.01 26.64 -0.08
CA GLU A 150 27.70 25.22 0.09
C GLU A 150 26.60 24.81 -0.88
N LYS A 151 25.59 25.66 -1.08
CA LYS A 151 24.50 25.39 -2.04
C LYS A 151 24.95 25.49 -3.50
N THR A 152 25.92 26.34 -3.84
CA THR A 152 26.55 26.34 -5.17
C THR A 152 27.33 25.05 -5.43
N THR A 153 28.01 24.52 -4.42
CA THR A 153 28.67 23.20 -4.51
C THR A 153 27.66 22.08 -4.76
N GLY A 154 26.47 22.16 -4.14
CA GLY A 154 25.36 21.23 -4.42
C GLY A 154 24.87 21.27 -5.87
N TRP A 155 24.79 22.47 -6.45
CA TRP A 155 24.46 22.63 -7.86
C TRP A 155 25.52 22.02 -8.79
N GLU A 156 26.82 22.20 -8.49
CA GLU A 156 27.91 21.58 -9.25
C GLU A 156 27.85 20.05 -9.21
N ILE A 157 27.51 19.47 -8.06
CA ILE A 157 27.31 18.02 -7.90
C ILE A 157 26.12 17.54 -8.72
N LEU A 158 25.00 18.28 -8.71
CA LEU A 158 23.83 17.95 -9.52
C LEU A 158 24.17 17.96 -11.02
N VAL A 159 24.86 19.00 -11.50
CA VAL A 159 25.29 19.11 -12.90
C VAL A 159 26.24 17.96 -13.28
N LEU A 160 27.15 17.55 -12.40
CA LEU A 160 28.02 16.40 -12.62
C LEU A 160 27.21 15.11 -12.85
N PHE A 161 26.19 14.86 -12.02
CA PHE A 161 25.35 13.66 -12.17
C PHE A 161 24.45 13.72 -13.41
N ILE A 162 23.99 14.91 -13.81
CA ILE A 162 23.26 15.10 -15.07
C ILE A 162 24.16 14.75 -16.26
N GLN A 163 25.40 15.27 -16.30
CA GLN A 163 26.37 14.95 -17.36
C GLN A 163 26.69 13.46 -17.43
N LEU A 164 26.84 12.82 -16.28
CA LEU A 164 27.05 11.36 -16.21
C LEU A 164 25.85 10.61 -16.77
N ALA A 165 24.62 11.02 -16.45
CA ALA A 165 23.40 10.40 -16.97
C ALA A 165 23.23 10.61 -18.48
N GLU A 166 23.52 11.81 -18.99
CA GLU A 166 23.54 12.10 -20.43
C GLU A 166 24.56 11.22 -21.15
N TYR A 167 25.75 11.02 -20.57
CA TYR A 167 26.74 10.12 -21.13
C TYR A 167 26.24 8.67 -21.22
N ILE A 168 25.65 8.16 -20.12
CA ILE A 168 25.13 6.78 -20.05
C ILE A 168 24.01 6.54 -21.06
N LYS A 169 23.20 7.56 -21.35
CA LYS A 169 22.19 7.51 -22.42
C LYS A 169 22.79 7.11 -23.77
N TYR A 170 24.00 7.57 -24.11
CA TYR A 170 24.62 7.32 -25.42
C TYR A 170 25.41 6.00 -25.52
N VAL A 171 25.85 5.40 -24.42
CA VAL A 171 26.75 4.21 -24.40
C VAL A 171 26.00 2.88 -24.65
N VAL A 172 24.68 2.90 -24.81
CA VAL A 172 23.78 1.73 -24.77
C VAL A 172 23.97 0.64 -25.86
N PHE A 173 24.90 0.75 -26.81
CA PHE A 173 24.97 -0.23 -27.92
C PHE A 173 25.77 -1.52 -27.67
N TYR A 174 26.51 -1.71 -26.56
CA TYR A 174 27.48 -2.83 -26.50
C TYR A 174 27.53 -3.75 -25.30
N SER A 175 26.73 -3.60 -24.25
CA SER A 175 26.67 -4.69 -23.26
C SER A 175 25.32 -4.79 -22.56
N ILE A 176 24.70 -5.96 -22.71
CA ILE A 176 23.47 -6.39 -22.03
C ILE A 176 23.74 -6.61 -20.51
N GLN A 177 24.94 -6.30 -20.03
CA GLN A 177 25.41 -6.56 -18.65
C GLN A 177 26.31 -5.46 -18.07
N SER A 178 26.38 -4.22 -18.59
CA SER A 178 27.21 -3.19 -17.94
C SER A 178 26.57 -2.74 -16.62
N HIS A 179 27.16 -3.21 -15.53
CA HIS A 179 26.78 -3.10 -14.13
C HIS A 179 26.83 -1.69 -13.52
N PHE A 180 26.71 -0.61 -14.32
CA PHE A 180 26.47 0.71 -13.75
C PHE A 180 24.95 0.90 -13.66
N ASP A 181 24.42 0.80 -12.45
CA ASP A 181 23.00 0.80 -12.24
C ASP A 181 22.41 2.16 -12.62
N LYS A 182 21.72 2.22 -13.76
CA LYS A 182 20.99 3.41 -14.21
C LYS A 182 20.06 3.91 -13.11
N CYS A 183 19.54 3.01 -12.26
CA CYS A 183 18.73 3.37 -11.11
C CYS A 183 19.50 4.25 -10.12
N GLU A 184 20.79 3.99 -9.90
CA GLU A 184 21.59 4.72 -8.92
C GLU A 184 21.95 6.12 -9.42
N VAL A 185 22.22 6.30 -10.71
CA VAL A 185 22.45 7.64 -11.27
C VAL A 185 21.19 8.50 -11.20
N LEU A 186 20.04 7.93 -11.56
CA LEU A 186 18.74 8.60 -11.45
C LEU A 186 18.44 8.96 -9.98
N SER A 187 18.78 8.06 -9.05
CA SER A 187 18.67 8.31 -7.61
C SER A 187 19.61 9.41 -7.12
N CYS A 188 20.85 9.45 -7.63
CA CYS A 188 21.81 10.50 -7.32
C CYS A 188 21.31 11.88 -7.76
N ILE A 189 20.78 11.98 -8.99
CA ILE A 189 20.15 13.22 -9.48
C ILE A 189 18.99 13.60 -8.56
N ARG A 190 18.10 12.64 -8.25
CA ARG A 190 16.92 12.86 -7.38
C ARG A 190 17.33 13.48 -6.05
N LEU A 191 18.31 12.88 -5.37
CA LEU A 191 18.80 13.33 -4.08
C LEU A 191 19.42 14.74 -4.13
N CYS A 192 20.18 15.04 -5.18
CA CYS A 192 20.82 16.34 -5.34
C CYS A 192 19.87 17.45 -5.82
N THR A 193 18.62 17.14 -6.22
CA THR A 193 17.63 18.18 -6.56
C THR A 193 17.26 19.09 -5.38
N SER A 194 17.59 18.74 -4.13
CA SER A 194 17.30 19.57 -2.95
C SER A 194 17.91 20.99 -3.01
N CYS A 195 18.94 21.22 -3.83
CA CYS A 195 19.51 22.55 -4.03
C CYS A 195 18.70 23.46 -4.99
N VAL A 196 17.76 22.91 -5.76
CA VAL A 196 17.00 23.63 -6.81
C VAL A 196 16.18 24.81 -6.29
N PRO A 197 15.43 24.73 -5.17
CA PRO A 197 14.65 25.88 -4.67
C PRO A 197 15.52 27.09 -4.36
N PHE A 198 16.76 26.87 -3.91
CA PHE A 198 17.72 27.95 -3.66
C PHE A 198 18.25 28.59 -4.94
N VAL A 199 18.58 27.78 -5.96
CA VAL A 199 19.03 28.29 -7.26
C VAL A 199 17.94 29.14 -7.91
N PHE A 200 16.67 28.76 -7.73
CA PHE A 200 15.54 29.53 -8.20
C PHE A 200 15.44 30.89 -7.50
N GLN A 201 15.51 30.90 -6.15
CA GLN A 201 15.50 32.14 -5.36
C GLN A 201 16.68 33.07 -5.68
N SER A 202 17.80 32.50 -6.12
CA SER A 202 19.01 33.24 -6.50
C SER A 202 18.97 33.80 -7.92
N GLY A 203 17.86 33.63 -8.65
CA GLY A 203 17.66 34.14 -10.02
C GLY A 203 18.20 33.24 -11.15
N GLY A 204 18.54 31.99 -10.85
CA GLY A 204 19.11 31.02 -11.81
C GLY A 204 18.09 30.34 -12.74
N SER A 205 17.06 31.03 -13.20
CA SER A 205 15.94 30.42 -13.94
C SER A 205 16.37 29.74 -15.25
N GLU A 206 17.29 30.32 -16.02
CA GLU A 206 17.76 29.73 -17.29
C GLU A 206 18.60 28.45 -17.07
N SER A 207 19.47 28.46 -16.05
CA SER A 207 20.25 27.27 -15.68
C SER A 207 19.35 26.13 -15.19
N LEU A 208 18.27 26.46 -14.48
CA LEU A 208 17.26 25.48 -14.06
C LEU A 208 16.46 24.91 -15.24
N LYS A 209 16.10 25.73 -16.23
CA LYS A 209 15.44 25.23 -17.45
C LYS A 209 16.34 24.26 -18.21
N SER A 210 17.61 24.61 -18.41
CA SER A 210 18.56 23.75 -19.10
C SER A 210 18.78 22.43 -18.35
N ALA A 211 18.96 22.47 -17.03
CA ALA A 211 19.12 21.26 -16.22
C ALA A 211 17.84 20.41 -16.22
N GLY A 212 16.67 21.06 -16.12
CA GLY A 212 15.37 20.39 -16.20
C GLY A 212 15.16 19.68 -17.54
N GLU A 213 15.50 20.34 -18.65
CA GLU A 213 15.44 19.75 -19.99
C GLU A 213 16.36 18.51 -20.10
N SER A 214 17.61 18.61 -19.67
CA SER A 214 18.54 17.48 -19.62
C SER A 214 18.00 16.31 -18.80
N ILE A 215 17.47 16.58 -17.60
CA ILE A 215 16.91 15.53 -16.74
C ILE A 215 15.69 14.86 -17.40
N VAL A 216 14.75 15.64 -17.95
CA VAL A 216 13.55 15.08 -18.60
C VAL A 216 13.95 14.25 -19.83
N GLN A 217 14.92 14.70 -20.64
CA GLN A 217 15.42 13.92 -21.76
C GLN A 217 16.07 12.59 -21.34
N VAL A 218 16.81 12.58 -20.22
CA VAL A 218 17.36 11.35 -19.63
C VAL A 218 16.20 10.41 -19.23
N ILE A 219 15.22 10.91 -18.49
CA ILE A 219 14.03 10.14 -18.06
C ILE A 219 13.34 9.50 -19.27
N LEU A 220 13.02 10.28 -20.29
CA LEU A 220 12.35 9.79 -21.50
C LEU A 220 13.17 8.73 -22.24
N SER A 221 14.50 8.89 -22.31
CA SER A 221 15.38 7.89 -22.93
C SER A 221 15.50 6.59 -22.14
N THR A 222 15.25 6.61 -20.83
CA THR A 222 15.25 5.41 -19.99
C THR A 222 13.94 4.63 -20.04
N MET A 223 12.87 5.23 -20.57
CA MET A 223 11.57 4.59 -20.81
C MET A 223 11.51 3.85 -22.16
N ASP A 224 12.62 3.25 -22.56
CA ASP A 224 12.71 2.49 -23.82
C ASP A 224 12.23 1.06 -23.63
N THR A 225 11.16 0.70 -24.33
CA THR A 225 10.58 -0.65 -24.31
C THR A 225 11.16 -1.59 -25.37
N SER A 226 12.10 -1.11 -26.21
CA SER A 226 12.83 -1.95 -27.16
C SER A 226 13.83 -2.91 -26.50
N ILE A 227 14.22 -2.64 -25.25
CA ILE A 227 15.11 -3.49 -24.45
C ILE A 227 14.28 -4.65 -23.87
N VAL A 228 14.70 -5.89 -24.14
CA VAL A 228 14.03 -7.12 -23.67
C VAL A 228 14.95 -7.94 -22.75
N PRO A 229 14.55 -8.27 -21.51
CA PRO A 229 13.30 -7.85 -20.84
C PRO A 229 13.30 -6.33 -20.54
N SER A 230 12.11 -5.73 -20.48
CA SER A 230 11.98 -4.29 -20.22
C SER A 230 12.50 -3.95 -18.82
N PRO A 231 13.34 -2.91 -18.69
CA PRO A 231 14.01 -2.59 -17.42
C PRO A 231 13.05 -1.85 -16.46
N GLN A 232 12.10 -2.58 -15.86
CA GLN A 232 11.04 -2.01 -15.01
C GLN A 232 11.59 -1.18 -13.83
N ASN A 233 12.65 -1.66 -13.16
CA ASN A 233 13.27 -0.95 -12.03
C ASN A 233 13.88 0.41 -12.44
N VAL A 234 14.46 0.47 -13.65
CA VAL A 234 15.00 1.71 -14.21
C VAL A 234 13.87 2.67 -14.57
N MET A 235 12.80 2.16 -15.20
CA MET A 235 11.61 2.95 -15.50
C MET A 235 10.98 3.53 -14.23
N GLN A 236 10.88 2.73 -13.16
CA GLN A 236 10.36 3.18 -11.87
C GLN A 236 11.25 4.26 -11.23
N SER A 237 12.58 4.07 -11.26
CA SER A 237 13.52 5.08 -10.80
C SER A 237 13.42 6.40 -11.59
N ALA A 238 13.21 6.31 -12.90
CA ALA A 238 13.00 7.47 -13.76
C ALA A 238 11.68 8.21 -13.43
N LEU A 239 10.61 7.46 -13.12
CA LEU A 239 9.34 8.04 -12.67
C LEU A 239 9.42 8.67 -11.28
N ASN A 240 10.17 8.07 -10.36
CA ASN A 240 10.45 8.67 -9.05
C ASN A 240 11.21 10.00 -9.21
N LEU A 241 12.15 10.07 -10.15
CA LEU A 241 12.84 11.31 -10.49
C LEU A 241 11.89 12.34 -11.13
N LEU A 242 11.00 11.92 -12.03
CA LEU A 242 9.97 12.79 -12.62
C LEU A 242 9.04 13.38 -11.56
N ALA A 243 8.58 12.57 -10.61
CA ALA A 243 7.77 13.03 -9.48
C ALA A 243 8.54 14.03 -8.60
N CYS A 244 9.84 13.78 -8.39
CA CYS A 244 10.72 14.70 -7.66
C CYS A 244 10.83 16.06 -8.36
N ILE A 245 11.01 16.09 -9.69
CA ILE A 245 11.00 17.32 -10.48
C ILE A 245 9.67 18.06 -10.27
N GLY A 246 8.55 17.35 -10.33
CA GLY A 246 7.21 17.88 -10.11
C GLY A 246 7.02 18.57 -8.75
N SER A 247 7.70 18.07 -7.71
CA SER A 247 7.63 18.61 -6.35
C SER A 247 8.63 19.72 -6.06
N VAL A 248 9.81 19.68 -6.68
CA VAL A 248 10.95 20.55 -6.34
C VAL A 248 11.06 21.74 -7.28
N PHE A 249 10.78 21.57 -8.57
CA PHE A 249 10.85 22.66 -9.54
C PHE A 249 9.57 23.51 -9.43
N PRO A 250 9.65 24.84 -9.49
CA PRO A 250 8.46 25.67 -9.61
C PRO A 250 7.70 25.36 -10.90
N TYR A 251 6.36 25.31 -10.84
CA TYR A 251 5.52 25.01 -12.01
C TYR A 251 5.76 25.98 -13.18
N SER A 252 6.07 27.25 -12.91
CA SER A 252 6.43 28.25 -13.92
C SER A 252 7.62 27.81 -14.78
N ILE A 253 8.65 27.21 -14.17
CA ILE A 253 9.80 26.66 -14.90
C ILE A 253 9.41 25.37 -15.62
N GLN A 254 8.68 24.47 -14.94
CA GLN A 254 8.27 23.20 -15.53
C GLN A 254 7.47 23.40 -16.83
N SER A 255 6.58 24.39 -16.84
CA SER A 255 5.77 24.72 -18.01
C SER A 255 6.58 25.27 -19.19
N GLU A 256 7.82 25.69 -18.99
CA GLU A 256 8.69 26.22 -20.05
C GLU A 256 9.69 25.17 -20.59
N ILE A 257 9.79 23.99 -19.96
CA ILE A 257 10.69 22.92 -20.40
C ILE A 257 10.12 22.24 -21.66
N PRO A 258 10.81 22.29 -22.83
CA PRO A 258 10.28 21.75 -24.09
C PRO A 258 9.94 20.26 -24.03
N SER A 259 10.81 19.42 -23.45
CA SER A 259 10.55 17.98 -23.36
C SER A 259 9.37 17.66 -22.45
N MET A 260 9.13 18.47 -21.40
CA MET A 260 7.96 18.32 -20.52
C MET A 260 6.66 18.69 -21.24
N GLN A 261 6.65 19.78 -22.00
CA GLN A 261 5.50 20.16 -22.82
C GLN A 261 5.19 19.10 -23.88
N GLN A 262 6.21 18.58 -24.57
CA GLN A 262 6.04 17.52 -25.56
C GLN A 262 5.47 16.25 -24.93
N LEU A 263 5.95 15.86 -23.74
CA LEU A 263 5.42 14.73 -22.99
C LEU A 263 3.95 14.95 -22.63
N GLN A 264 3.57 16.13 -22.14
CA GLN A 264 2.17 16.44 -21.79
C GLN A 264 1.23 16.37 -23.01
N ILE A 265 1.67 16.89 -24.16
CA ILE A 265 0.88 16.87 -25.41
C ILE A 265 0.74 15.45 -25.96
N SER A 266 1.80 14.64 -25.88
CA SER A 266 1.84 13.29 -26.47
C SER A 266 1.60 12.16 -25.47
N LEU A 267 1.19 12.47 -24.24
CA LEU A 267 1.14 11.55 -23.09
C LEU A 267 0.36 10.26 -23.39
N GLN A 268 -0.84 10.39 -23.98
CA GLN A 268 -1.66 9.23 -24.30
C GLN A 268 -0.95 8.31 -25.28
N ARG A 269 -0.34 8.85 -26.35
CA ARG A 269 0.37 8.04 -27.35
C ARG A 269 1.65 7.44 -26.79
N PHE A 270 2.38 8.19 -25.99
CA PHE A 270 3.63 7.75 -25.36
C PHE A 270 3.39 6.61 -24.37
N SER A 271 2.35 6.73 -23.53
CA SER A 271 2.03 5.74 -22.49
C SER A 271 1.61 4.37 -23.05
N LEU A 272 1.01 4.30 -24.25
CA LEU A 272 0.53 3.04 -24.85
C LEU A 272 1.62 1.96 -24.97
N HIS A 273 2.88 2.34 -25.09
CA HIS A 273 3.99 1.41 -25.25
C HIS A 273 4.58 0.93 -23.92
N LEU A 274 4.18 1.52 -22.79
CA LEU A 274 4.74 1.25 -21.47
C LEU A 274 3.97 0.13 -20.74
N PRO A 275 4.60 -0.57 -19.78
CA PRO A 275 3.89 -1.51 -18.90
C PRO A 275 2.77 -0.80 -18.09
N PRO A 276 1.64 -1.46 -17.78
CA PRO A 276 0.50 -0.82 -17.10
C PRO A 276 0.83 -0.10 -15.79
N ILE A 277 1.67 -0.69 -14.95
CA ILE A 277 2.12 -0.08 -13.68
C ILE A 277 2.91 1.22 -13.94
N VAL A 278 3.78 1.22 -14.95
CA VAL A 278 4.58 2.38 -15.37
C VAL A 278 3.66 3.47 -15.95
N GLN A 279 2.61 3.10 -16.68
CA GLN A 279 1.61 4.06 -17.16
C GLN A 279 0.92 4.77 -15.99
N GLY A 280 0.37 4.02 -15.03
CA GLY A 280 -0.26 4.60 -13.83
C GLY A 280 0.68 5.55 -13.09
N ASN A 281 1.91 5.12 -12.83
CA ASN A 281 2.91 5.91 -12.13
C ASN A 281 3.34 7.17 -12.91
N LEU A 282 3.39 7.13 -14.24
CA LEU A 282 3.62 8.30 -15.10
C LEU A 282 2.51 9.34 -14.94
N TYR A 283 1.26 8.90 -15.00
CA TYR A 283 0.10 9.77 -14.79
C TYR A 283 0.07 10.35 -13.37
N THR A 284 0.41 9.56 -12.35
CA THR A 284 0.53 10.03 -10.95
C THR A 284 1.65 11.06 -10.79
N ALA A 285 2.84 10.84 -11.36
CA ALA A 285 3.96 11.77 -11.29
C ALA A 285 3.63 13.13 -11.93
N LEU A 286 3.02 13.11 -13.12
CA LEU A 286 2.59 14.32 -13.82
C LEU A 286 1.42 15.01 -13.11
N SER A 287 0.47 14.24 -12.56
CA SER A 287 -0.60 14.76 -11.71
C SER A 287 -0.03 15.53 -10.51
N HIS A 288 0.93 14.96 -9.78
CA HIS A 288 1.56 15.64 -8.65
C HIS A 288 2.34 16.90 -9.06
N SER A 289 3.00 16.88 -10.22
CA SER A 289 3.69 18.04 -10.82
C SER A 289 2.74 19.18 -11.13
N VAL A 290 1.57 18.90 -11.71
CA VAL A 290 0.57 19.93 -12.02
C VAL A 290 -0.11 20.45 -10.76
N LEU A 291 -0.42 19.55 -9.82
CA LEU A 291 -1.16 19.85 -8.59
C LEU A 291 -0.32 20.52 -7.49
N SER A 292 0.99 20.72 -7.68
CA SER A 292 1.88 21.40 -6.74
C SER A 292 1.93 22.93 -6.94
N GLY A 293 1.45 23.44 -8.08
CA GLY A 293 1.46 24.86 -8.43
C GLY A 293 0.16 25.63 -8.12
N ASP A 294 0.11 26.90 -8.54
CA ASP A 294 -1.07 27.75 -8.40
C ASP A 294 -2.27 27.18 -9.17
N TRP A 295 -3.36 26.91 -8.44
CA TRP A 295 -4.53 26.18 -8.94
C TRP A 295 -5.14 26.75 -10.23
N ASN A 296 -5.13 28.07 -10.41
CA ASN A 296 -5.73 28.73 -11.57
C ASN A 296 -5.06 28.33 -12.90
N HIS A 297 -3.74 28.13 -12.91
CA HIS A 297 -3.02 27.66 -14.09
C HIS A 297 -2.95 26.13 -14.14
N ALA A 298 -2.92 25.48 -12.97
CA ALA A 298 -2.91 24.03 -12.87
C ALA A 298 -4.21 23.38 -13.38
N SER A 299 -5.36 24.03 -13.23
CA SER A 299 -6.67 23.49 -13.63
C SER A 299 -6.72 23.10 -15.11
N THR A 300 -6.26 23.97 -16.02
CA THR A 300 -6.28 23.68 -17.47
C THR A 300 -5.30 22.57 -17.84
N ALA A 301 -4.09 22.57 -17.26
CA ALA A 301 -3.10 21.53 -17.50
C ALA A 301 -3.55 20.17 -16.94
N TYR A 302 -4.23 20.18 -15.80
CA TYR A 302 -4.78 18.99 -15.18
C TYR A 302 -5.95 18.42 -15.99
N ALA A 303 -6.82 19.29 -16.51
CA ALA A 303 -7.88 18.89 -17.44
C ALA A 303 -7.32 18.24 -18.72
N ALA A 304 -6.22 18.77 -19.27
CA ALA A 304 -5.55 18.19 -20.44
C ALA A 304 -5.00 16.78 -20.19
N LEU A 305 -4.63 16.47 -18.93
CA LEU A 305 -4.14 15.17 -18.52
C LEU A 305 -5.27 14.14 -18.33
N ILE A 306 -6.40 14.54 -17.76
CA ILE A 306 -7.52 13.64 -17.43
C ILE A 306 -8.45 13.40 -18.63
N THR A 307 -8.80 14.45 -19.37
CA THR A 307 -9.87 14.42 -20.38
C THR A 307 -9.67 13.35 -21.46
N PRO A 308 -8.46 13.13 -22.02
CA PRO A 308 -8.25 12.10 -23.04
C PRO A 308 -8.49 10.67 -22.54
N VAL A 309 -8.13 10.40 -21.27
CA VAL A 309 -8.32 9.07 -20.65
C VAL A 309 -9.79 8.80 -20.41
N LEU A 310 -10.51 9.79 -19.86
CA LEU A 310 -11.96 9.67 -19.65
C LEU A 310 -12.74 9.59 -20.97
N GLY A 311 -12.31 10.33 -22.00
CA GLY A 311 -12.88 10.22 -23.34
C GLY A 311 -12.72 8.82 -23.92
N SER A 312 -11.51 8.27 -23.89
CA SER A 312 -11.21 6.89 -24.33
C SER A 312 -12.01 5.84 -23.56
N LEU A 313 -12.16 6.03 -22.24
CA LEU A 313 -12.98 5.17 -21.38
C LEU A 313 -14.44 5.16 -21.84
N VAL A 314 -15.05 6.34 -21.98
CA VAL A 314 -16.45 6.50 -22.40
C VAL A 314 -16.67 5.96 -23.81
N GLU A 315 -15.77 6.23 -24.76
CA GLU A 315 -15.82 5.69 -26.12
C GLU A 315 -15.76 4.15 -26.13
N SER A 316 -14.91 3.57 -25.29
CA SER A 316 -14.81 2.11 -25.14
C SER A 316 -16.11 1.52 -24.60
N VAL A 317 -16.70 2.16 -23.58
CA VAL A 317 -18.01 1.78 -23.02
C VAL A 317 -19.11 1.79 -24.09
N ILE A 318 -19.25 2.92 -24.79
CA ILE A 318 -20.28 3.10 -25.82
C ILE A 318 -20.12 2.04 -26.92
N THR A 319 -18.88 1.77 -27.33
CA THR A 319 -18.58 0.75 -28.34
C THR A 319 -19.00 -0.66 -27.88
N MET A 320 -18.77 -1.00 -26.60
CA MET A 320 -19.20 -2.27 -26.00
C MET A 320 -20.73 -2.37 -25.91
N GLN A 321 -21.41 -1.28 -25.52
CA GLN A 321 -22.87 -1.24 -25.41
C GLN A 321 -23.56 -1.42 -26.77
N GLN A 322 -23.02 -0.79 -27.82
CA GLN A 322 -23.54 -0.92 -29.19
C GLN A 322 -23.28 -2.30 -29.79
N ASN A 323 -22.24 -3.00 -29.33
CA ASN A 323 -21.80 -4.28 -29.87
C ASN A 323 -21.60 -5.31 -28.75
N SER A 324 -22.69 -5.91 -28.28
CA SER A 324 -22.68 -6.91 -27.19
C SER A 324 -21.76 -8.13 -27.42
N HIS A 325 -21.40 -8.43 -28.67
CA HIS A 325 -20.45 -9.49 -29.03
C HIS A 325 -18.97 -9.08 -28.87
N ARG A 326 -18.66 -7.78 -28.80
CA ARG A 326 -17.28 -7.25 -28.67
C ARG A 326 -16.83 -7.01 -27.22
N VAL A 327 -17.68 -7.36 -26.25
CA VAL A 327 -17.43 -7.17 -24.81
C VAL A 327 -16.15 -7.87 -24.34
N VAL A 328 -15.77 -8.98 -24.96
CA VAL A 328 -14.55 -9.73 -24.63
C VAL A 328 -13.47 -9.59 -25.72
N GLU A 329 -13.63 -8.63 -26.63
CA GLU A 329 -12.57 -8.37 -27.61
C GLU A 329 -11.31 -7.91 -26.87
N SER A 330 -10.22 -8.66 -27.04
CA SER A 330 -8.99 -8.47 -26.27
C SER A 330 -8.41 -7.06 -26.37
N SER A 331 -8.59 -6.39 -27.50
CA SER A 331 -8.12 -5.01 -27.75
C SER A 331 -8.90 -4.00 -26.92
N LEU A 332 -10.24 -4.06 -26.98
CA LEU A 332 -11.16 -3.15 -26.32
C LEU A 332 -11.14 -3.35 -24.80
N LEU A 333 -11.03 -4.59 -24.35
CA LEU A 333 -10.87 -4.95 -22.95
C LEU A 333 -9.54 -4.46 -22.37
N ALA A 334 -8.43 -4.65 -23.09
CA ALA A 334 -7.12 -4.14 -22.67
C ALA A 334 -7.11 -2.61 -22.58
N GLN A 335 -7.74 -1.93 -23.55
CA GLN A 335 -7.93 -0.47 -23.53
C GLN A 335 -8.73 -0.01 -22.31
N LEU A 336 -9.86 -0.68 -22.03
CA LEU A 336 -10.70 -0.37 -20.87
C LEU A 336 -9.95 -0.56 -19.55
N ILE A 337 -9.31 -1.71 -19.35
CA ILE A 337 -8.55 -2.02 -18.14
C ILE A 337 -7.44 -0.98 -17.93
N ARG A 338 -6.74 -0.60 -19.00
CA ARG A 338 -5.72 0.45 -18.98
C ARG A 338 -6.32 1.78 -18.54
N ASP A 339 -7.40 2.24 -19.16
CA ASP A 339 -8.02 3.52 -18.83
C ASP A 339 -8.54 3.56 -17.38
N VAL A 340 -9.15 2.46 -16.92
CA VAL A 340 -9.60 2.32 -15.52
C VAL A 340 -8.41 2.35 -14.55
N SER A 341 -7.32 1.63 -14.84
CA SER A 341 -6.11 1.62 -14.02
C SER A 341 -5.47 3.01 -13.93
N ILE A 342 -5.41 3.76 -15.05
CA ILE A 342 -4.95 5.15 -15.04
C ILE A 342 -5.89 6.04 -14.21
N CYS A 343 -7.21 5.87 -14.34
CA CYS A 343 -8.18 6.61 -13.52
C CYS A 343 -7.95 6.35 -12.03
N ARG A 344 -7.70 5.10 -11.63
CA ARG A 344 -7.36 4.72 -10.24
C ARG A 344 -6.11 5.45 -9.75
N ALA A 345 -5.04 5.42 -10.55
CA ALA A 345 -3.79 6.09 -10.21
C ALA A 345 -3.98 7.62 -10.03
N LEU A 346 -4.82 8.23 -10.87
CA LEU A 346 -5.18 9.66 -10.77
C LEU A 346 -6.05 9.97 -9.56
N THR A 347 -7.01 9.11 -9.24
CA THR A 347 -7.84 9.23 -8.05
C THR A 347 -6.98 9.18 -6.78
N ASN A 348 -6.07 8.21 -6.69
CA ASN A 348 -5.15 8.09 -5.56
C ASN A 348 -4.19 9.28 -5.45
N ALA A 349 -3.77 9.89 -6.58
CA ALA A 349 -2.93 11.09 -6.56
C ALA A 349 -3.60 12.31 -5.91
N VAL A 350 -4.93 12.32 -5.83
CA VAL A 350 -5.73 13.40 -5.24
C VAL A 350 -6.11 13.12 -3.77
N PHE A 351 -5.88 11.90 -3.27
CA PHE A 351 -6.23 11.47 -1.90
C PHE A 351 -5.77 12.46 -0.81
N SER A 352 -4.50 12.88 -0.85
CA SER A 352 -3.89 13.78 0.14
C SER A 352 -3.99 15.27 -0.19
N LYS A 353 -4.68 15.64 -1.28
CA LYS A 353 -4.77 17.03 -1.76
C LYS A 353 -5.89 17.81 -1.06
N PRO A 354 -5.81 19.15 -0.98
CA PRO A 354 -6.84 19.97 -0.35
C PRO A 354 -8.18 19.93 -1.11
N LYS A 355 -9.27 20.23 -0.39
CA LYS A 355 -10.66 20.19 -0.89
C LYS A 355 -10.89 20.83 -2.29
N PRO A 356 -10.34 22.02 -2.62
CA PRO A 356 -10.57 22.62 -3.95
C PRO A 356 -10.08 21.74 -5.11
N ILE A 357 -8.95 21.06 -4.93
CA ILE A 357 -8.39 20.12 -5.92
C ILE A 357 -9.30 18.89 -6.06
N LYS A 358 -9.77 18.36 -4.92
CA LYS A 358 -10.69 17.21 -4.89
C LYS A 358 -12.02 17.51 -5.61
N VAL A 359 -12.60 18.69 -5.39
CA VAL A 359 -13.83 19.13 -6.06
C VAL A 359 -13.62 19.28 -7.56
N ALA A 360 -12.48 19.81 -8.00
CA ALA A 360 -12.19 19.93 -9.42
C ALA A 360 -11.96 18.59 -10.10
N PHE A 361 -11.23 17.67 -9.44
CA PHE A 361 -11.10 16.29 -9.91
C PHE A 361 -12.49 15.63 -10.07
N TYR A 362 -13.38 15.85 -9.09
CA TYR A 362 -14.77 15.39 -9.19
C TYR A 362 -15.48 15.94 -10.44
N CYS A 363 -15.38 17.25 -10.72
CA CYS A 363 -16.01 17.84 -11.92
C CYS A 363 -15.55 17.17 -13.23
N HIS A 364 -14.31 16.68 -13.29
CA HIS A 364 -13.80 15.97 -14.47
C HIS A 364 -14.29 14.52 -14.55
N ILE A 365 -14.33 13.79 -13.44
CA ILE A 365 -14.72 12.37 -13.43
C ILE A 365 -16.23 12.15 -13.45
N GLN A 366 -17.02 13.10 -12.94
CA GLN A 366 -18.49 13.02 -12.83
C GLN A 366 -19.18 12.53 -14.12
N PRO A 367 -18.86 13.05 -15.32
CA PRO A 367 -19.52 12.62 -16.56
C PRO A 367 -19.22 11.15 -16.94
N ALA A 368 -18.09 10.59 -16.48
CA ALA A 368 -17.69 9.22 -16.78
C ALA A 368 -18.30 8.18 -15.81
N LEU A 369 -18.74 8.60 -14.62
CA LEU A 369 -19.25 7.70 -13.58
C LEU A 369 -20.42 6.81 -14.04
N PRO A 370 -21.46 7.32 -14.74
CA PRO A 370 -22.55 6.48 -15.23
C PRO A 370 -22.08 5.37 -16.18
N TYR A 371 -21.16 5.71 -17.09
CA TYR A 371 -20.59 4.75 -18.04
C TYR A 371 -19.78 3.65 -17.33
N THR A 372 -19.02 3.99 -16.29
CA THR A 372 -18.31 2.98 -15.49
C THR A 372 -19.25 2.02 -14.76
N LEU A 373 -20.40 2.51 -14.26
CA LEU A 373 -21.43 1.65 -13.67
C LEU A 373 -22.08 0.75 -14.71
N ASP A 374 -22.40 1.28 -15.88
CA ASP A 374 -23.02 0.52 -16.96
C ASP A 374 -22.10 -0.59 -17.48
N VAL A 375 -20.80 -0.34 -17.58
CA VAL A 375 -19.82 -1.37 -17.94
C VAL A 375 -19.72 -2.45 -16.86
N LEU A 376 -19.72 -2.06 -15.59
CA LEU A 376 -19.71 -3.04 -14.49
C LEU A 376 -20.95 -3.94 -14.56
N ARG A 377 -22.14 -3.36 -14.77
CA ARG A 377 -23.40 -4.10 -14.99
C ARG A 377 -23.31 -5.04 -16.18
N LEU A 378 -22.74 -4.56 -17.30
CA LEU A 378 -22.59 -5.33 -18.52
C LEU A 378 -21.66 -6.53 -18.30
N TYR A 379 -20.48 -6.36 -17.68
CA TYR A 379 -19.59 -7.50 -17.41
C TYR A 379 -20.17 -8.49 -16.41
N LEU A 380 -20.86 -8.02 -15.37
CA LEU A 380 -21.52 -8.92 -14.40
C LEU A 380 -22.66 -9.71 -15.06
N THR A 381 -23.42 -9.07 -15.95
CA THR A 381 -24.42 -9.77 -16.78
C THR A 381 -23.76 -10.76 -17.73
N TYR A 382 -22.61 -10.41 -18.30
CA TYR A 382 -21.85 -11.31 -19.16
C TYR A 382 -21.31 -12.54 -18.39
N LEU A 383 -20.84 -12.36 -17.15
CA LEU A 383 -20.48 -13.48 -16.27
C LEU A 383 -21.67 -14.42 -16.04
N TYR A 384 -22.89 -13.90 -15.97
CA TYR A 384 -24.11 -14.70 -15.84
C TYR A 384 -24.41 -15.55 -17.09
N GLN A 385 -24.15 -15.03 -18.30
CA GLN A 385 -24.60 -15.69 -19.54
C GLN A 385 -23.56 -16.63 -20.17
N SER A 386 -22.27 -16.46 -19.86
CA SER A 386 -21.18 -17.08 -20.64
C SER A 386 -20.53 -18.32 -19.99
N PRO A 387 -19.98 -19.25 -20.79
CA PRO A 387 -19.22 -20.41 -20.32
C PRO A 387 -17.82 -20.04 -19.82
N SER A 388 -17.24 -20.89 -18.96
CA SER A 388 -16.11 -20.59 -18.07
C SER A 388 -14.78 -20.20 -18.72
N SER A 389 -14.51 -20.55 -19.98
CA SER A 389 -13.21 -20.34 -20.62
C SER A 389 -12.89 -18.89 -21.02
N GLN A 390 -13.89 -18.00 -21.09
CA GLN A 390 -13.71 -16.57 -21.45
C GLN A 390 -13.93 -15.61 -20.27
N LEU A 391 -14.16 -16.14 -19.06
CA LEU A 391 -14.55 -15.34 -17.90
C LEU A 391 -13.38 -14.66 -17.19
N GLN A 392 -12.15 -15.17 -17.30
CA GLN A 392 -11.00 -14.63 -16.55
C GLN A 392 -10.71 -13.16 -16.87
N SER A 393 -10.80 -12.78 -18.15
CA SER A 393 -10.50 -11.41 -18.59
C SER A 393 -11.63 -10.43 -18.20
N ALA A 394 -12.88 -10.88 -18.21
CA ALA A 394 -14.02 -10.13 -17.69
C ALA A 394 -13.93 -9.92 -16.17
N VAL A 395 -13.49 -10.94 -15.41
CA VAL A 395 -13.25 -10.85 -13.97
C VAL A 395 -12.16 -9.83 -13.65
N ALA A 396 -11.07 -9.79 -14.44
CA ALA A 396 -10.03 -8.78 -14.27
C ALA A 396 -10.58 -7.35 -14.43
N ALA A 397 -11.42 -7.10 -15.45
CA ALA A 397 -12.08 -5.80 -15.61
C ALA A 397 -13.02 -5.45 -14.46
N ILE A 398 -13.80 -6.42 -13.95
CA ILE A 398 -14.66 -6.22 -12.78
C ILE A 398 -13.83 -5.84 -11.55
N ASN A 399 -12.71 -6.54 -11.31
CA ASN A 399 -11.83 -6.25 -10.19
C ASN A 399 -11.26 -4.83 -10.27
N GLU A 400 -10.82 -4.39 -11.46
CA GLU A 400 -10.33 -3.03 -11.67
C GLU A 400 -11.42 -1.97 -11.49
N LEU A 401 -12.64 -2.23 -11.95
CA LEU A 401 -13.78 -1.31 -11.76
C LEU A 401 -14.17 -1.19 -10.28
N ILE A 402 -14.19 -2.28 -9.53
CA ILE A 402 -14.41 -2.27 -8.07
C ILE A 402 -13.26 -1.51 -7.38
N GLY A 403 -12.02 -1.71 -7.83
CA GLY A 403 -10.86 -0.94 -7.39
C GLY A 403 -11.03 0.56 -7.61
N LEU A 404 -11.55 0.98 -8.78
CA LEU A 404 -11.85 2.38 -9.08
C LEU A 404 -12.83 2.99 -8.10
N TYR A 405 -13.96 2.34 -7.81
CA TYR A 405 -14.90 2.86 -6.82
C TYR A 405 -14.30 2.89 -5.41
N THR A 406 -13.48 1.90 -5.06
CA THR A 406 -12.80 1.86 -3.76
C THR A 406 -11.89 3.07 -3.59
N ASP A 407 -11.07 3.35 -4.60
CA ASP A 407 -10.13 4.47 -4.59
C ASP A 407 -10.87 5.82 -4.67
N LEU A 408 -11.99 5.88 -5.40
CA LEU A 408 -12.88 7.06 -5.50
C LEU A 408 -13.47 7.44 -4.16
N PHE A 409 -14.10 6.48 -3.46
CA PHE A 409 -14.67 6.72 -2.15
C PHE A 409 -13.60 7.01 -1.10
N ARG A 410 -12.43 6.38 -1.17
CA ARG A 410 -11.32 6.73 -0.28
C ARG A 410 -10.83 8.17 -0.51
N SER A 411 -10.78 8.63 -1.75
CA SER A 411 -10.13 9.89 -2.12
C SER A 411 -11.01 11.13 -2.06
N ILE A 412 -12.25 11.03 -2.56
CA ILE A 412 -13.12 12.20 -2.78
C ILE A 412 -14.56 12.03 -2.24
N ARG A 413 -14.83 11.03 -1.38
CA ARG A 413 -16.18 10.77 -0.86
C ARG A 413 -16.86 12.00 -0.27
N LYS A 414 -16.14 12.85 0.47
CA LYS A 414 -16.69 14.05 1.12
C LYS A 414 -17.11 15.13 0.12
N GLU A 415 -16.56 15.05 -1.09
CA GLU A 415 -16.81 15.96 -2.20
C GLU A 415 -17.91 15.43 -3.13
N LEU A 416 -18.28 14.15 -3.02
CA LEU A 416 -19.38 13.55 -3.78
C LEU A 416 -20.75 13.99 -3.23
N PRO A 417 -21.70 14.37 -4.10
CA PRO A 417 -23.10 14.55 -3.71
C PRO A 417 -23.72 13.27 -3.16
N SER A 418 -24.55 13.38 -2.11
CA SER A 418 -25.13 12.23 -1.43
C SER A 418 -26.02 11.35 -2.32
N ASP A 419 -26.73 11.96 -3.27
CA ASP A 419 -27.56 11.29 -4.26
C ASP A 419 -26.75 10.39 -5.19
N ILE A 420 -25.59 10.87 -5.65
CA ILE A 420 -24.66 10.10 -6.48
C ILE A 420 -24.07 8.93 -5.68
N VAL A 421 -23.69 9.15 -4.41
CA VAL A 421 -23.19 8.08 -3.53
C VAL A 421 -24.25 7.00 -3.37
N VAL A 422 -25.50 7.36 -3.06
CA VAL A 422 -26.61 6.40 -2.92
C VAL A 422 -26.84 5.64 -4.21
N GLN A 423 -26.85 6.31 -5.36
CA GLN A 423 -27.04 5.66 -6.66
C GLN A 423 -25.96 4.61 -6.94
N ILE A 424 -24.69 4.94 -6.70
CA ILE A 424 -23.55 4.03 -6.91
C ILE A 424 -23.64 2.85 -5.94
N VAL A 425 -23.86 3.10 -4.64
CA VAL A 425 -23.91 2.05 -3.61
C VAL A 425 -25.09 1.10 -3.85
N THR A 426 -26.28 1.62 -4.14
CA THR A 426 -27.45 0.80 -4.46
C THR A 426 -27.19 -0.08 -5.67
N ALA A 427 -26.65 0.47 -6.76
CA ALA A 427 -26.32 -0.31 -7.94
C ALA A 427 -25.30 -1.42 -7.64
N LEU A 428 -24.27 -1.14 -6.84
CA LEU A 428 -23.27 -2.12 -6.44
C LEU A 428 -23.85 -3.22 -5.54
N VAL A 429 -24.69 -2.86 -4.57
CA VAL A 429 -25.35 -3.83 -3.68
C VAL A 429 -26.29 -4.73 -4.47
N GLU A 430 -27.14 -4.17 -5.33
CA GLU A 430 -28.06 -4.93 -6.21
C GLU A 430 -27.29 -5.96 -7.07
N LEU A 431 -26.14 -5.54 -7.62
CA LEU A 431 -25.31 -6.40 -8.45
C LEU A 431 -24.77 -7.64 -7.71
N PHE A 432 -24.45 -7.51 -6.43
CA PHE A 432 -23.90 -8.59 -5.60
C PHE A 432 -24.96 -9.38 -4.82
N GLN A 433 -26.23 -8.97 -4.84
CA GLN A 433 -27.33 -9.73 -4.23
C GLN A 433 -27.67 -11.04 -4.97
N HIS A 434 -27.26 -11.17 -6.24
CA HIS A 434 -27.56 -12.34 -7.06
C HIS A 434 -26.70 -13.56 -6.68
N THR A 435 -27.30 -14.54 -6.01
CA THR A 435 -26.63 -15.76 -5.51
C THR A 435 -25.88 -16.56 -6.58
N GLN A 436 -26.30 -16.50 -7.84
CA GLN A 436 -25.63 -17.20 -8.94
C GLN A 436 -24.30 -16.56 -9.35
N LEU A 437 -24.12 -15.25 -9.13
CA LEU A 437 -22.87 -14.56 -9.40
C LEU A 437 -21.77 -15.13 -8.50
N THR A 438 -22.09 -15.36 -7.24
CA THR A 438 -21.10 -15.75 -6.24
C THR A 438 -20.63 -17.19 -6.39
N LEU A 439 -21.52 -18.13 -6.74
CA LEU A 439 -21.13 -19.49 -7.11
C LEU A 439 -20.22 -19.51 -8.35
N LYS A 440 -20.47 -18.62 -9.32
CA LYS A 440 -19.61 -18.49 -10.49
C LYS A 440 -18.24 -17.88 -10.15
N LEU A 441 -18.19 -16.90 -9.27
CA LEU A 441 -16.91 -16.34 -8.80
C LEU A 441 -16.06 -17.43 -8.12
N GLU A 442 -16.66 -18.30 -7.30
CA GLU A 442 -15.94 -19.42 -6.71
C GLU A 442 -15.37 -20.39 -7.75
N SER A 443 -16.14 -20.69 -8.81
CA SER A 443 -15.67 -21.54 -9.92
C SER A 443 -14.47 -20.99 -10.68
N LEU A 444 -14.21 -19.68 -10.58
CA LEU A 444 -13.10 -18.97 -11.24
C LEU A 444 -11.83 -18.91 -10.39
N GLY A 445 -11.83 -19.52 -9.21
CA GLY A 445 -10.65 -19.65 -8.34
C GLY A 445 -10.17 -18.32 -7.78
N ALA A 446 -8.84 -18.08 -7.85
CA ALA A 446 -8.20 -16.91 -7.24
C ALA A 446 -8.76 -15.57 -7.76
N SER A 447 -8.98 -15.44 -9.07
CA SER A 447 -9.46 -14.18 -9.66
C SER A 447 -10.89 -13.83 -9.20
N GLY A 448 -11.76 -14.83 -9.07
CA GLY A 448 -13.11 -14.60 -8.55
C GLY A 448 -13.12 -14.31 -7.05
N THR A 449 -12.23 -14.95 -6.29
CA THR A 449 -12.00 -14.64 -4.87
C THR A 449 -11.52 -13.20 -4.68
N ALA A 450 -10.61 -12.72 -5.54
CA ALA A 450 -10.12 -11.34 -5.51
C ALA A 450 -11.24 -10.31 -5.71
N VAL A 451 -12.19 -10.57 -6.60
CA VAL A 451 -13.38 -9.72 -6.80
C VAL A 451 -14.24 -9.65 -5.53
N LEU A 452 -14.47 -10.79 -4.88
CA LEU A 452 -15.23 -10.84 -3.63
C LEU A 452 -14.53 -10.06 -2.51
N CYS A 453 -13.22 -10.27 -2.33
CA CYS A 453 -12.43 -9.52 -1.35
C CYS A 453 -12.40 -8.02 -1.66
N GLY A 454 -12.25 -7.64 -2.95
CA GLY A 454 -12.29 -6.26 -3.40
C GLY A 454 -13.64 -5.60 -3.11
N PHE A 455 -14.74 -6.33 -3.29
CA PHE A 455 -16.08 -5.85 -2.96
C PHE A 455 -16.29 -5.67 -1.45
N LEU A 456 -15.84 -6.61 -0.61
CA LEU A 456 -15.88 -6.45 0.84
C LEU A 456 -15.03 -5.26 1.32
N LYS A 457 -13.85 -5.06 0.71
CA LYS A 457 -12.99 -3.89 0.95
C LYS A 457 -13.69 -2.58 0.56
N LEU A 458 -14.41 -2.56 -0.56
CA LEU A 458 -15.23 -1.42 -0.99
C LEU A 458 -16.33 -1.09 0.03
N LEU A 459 -17.08 -2.11 0.48
CA LEU A 459 -18.10 -1.93 1.52
C LEU A 459 -17.49 -1.38 2.82
N ARG A 460 -16.28 -1.83 3.20
CA ARG A 460 -15.58 -1.32 4.38
C ARG A 460 -15.28 0.18 4.25
N VAL A 461 -14.70 0.61 3.13
CA VAL A 461 -14.42 2.04 2.87
C VAL A 461 -15.72 2.88 2.90
N LEU A 462 -16.85 2.32 2.48
CA LEU A 462 -18.15 3.00 2.53
C LEU A 462 -18.70 3.19 3.95
N VAL A 463 -18.29 2.35 4.91
CA VAL A 463 -18.75 2.44 6.31
C VAL A 463 -17.70 3.05 7.25
N GLU A 464 -16.50 3.33 6.77
CA GLU A 464 -15.42 3.98 7.55
C GLU A 464 -15.85 5.32 8.16
N GLU A 465 -16.73 6.08 7.50
CA GLU A 465 -17.24 7.34 8.04
C GLU A 465 -18.74 7.27 8.36
N ASN A 466 -19.09 7.77 9.55
CA ASN A 466 -20.47 7.89 9.98
C ASN A 466 -21.14 9.15 9.40
N THR A 467 -21.90 8.97 8.31
CA THR A 467 -22.69 10.03 7.66
C THR A 467 -24.17 9.63 7.57
N THR A 468 -25.05 10.61 7.41
CA THR A 468 -26.49 10.36 7.17
C THR A 468 -26.74 9.53 5.92
N THR A 469 -25.92 9.71 4.88
CA THR A 469 -25.96 8.92 3.66
C THR A 469 -25.60 7.46 3.94
N THR A 470 -24.52 7.19 4.68
CA THR A 470 -24.14 5.83 5.08
C THR A 470 -25.22 5.16 5.93
N ALA A 471 -25.82 5.90 6.85
CA ALA A 471 -26.90 5.37 7.68
C ALA A 471 -28.11 4.88 6.85
N SER A 472 -28.39 5.48 5.69
CA SER A 472 -29.53 5.06 4.85
C SER A 472 -29.35 3.71 4.16
N PHE A 473 -28.12 3.22 3.95
CA PHE A 473 -27.85 1.96 3.27
C PHE A 473 -27.19 0.90 4.15
N LEU A 474 -26.88 1.21 5.42
CA LEU A 474 -26.23 0.29 6.35
C LEU A 474 -27.01 -1.02 6.53
N GLN A 475 -28.34 -0.93 6.61
CA GLN A 475 -29.19 -2.12 6.68
C GLN A 475 -29.04 -2.99 5.42
N SER A 476 -29.02 -2.41 4.23
CA SER A 476 -28.85 -3.15 2.97
C SER A 476 -27.50 -3.84 2.87
N ILE A 477 -26.44 -3.25 3.44
CA ILE A 477 -25.12 -3.88 3.55
C ILE A 477 -25.18 -5.10 4.47
N LEU A 478 -25.84 -4.98 5.63
CA LEU A 478 -26.01 -6.09 6.58
C LEU A 478 -26.89 -7.21 6.01
N ASP A 479 -27.98 -6.86 5.33
CA ASP A 479 -28.86 -7.80 4.62
C ASP A 479 -28.06 -8.59 3.57
N LEU A 480 -27.17 -7.93 2.84
CA LEU A 480 -26.30 -8.56 1.84
C LEU A 480 -25.29 -9.52 2.49
N CYS A 481 -24.60 -9.07 3.55
CA CYS A 481 -23.56 -9.86 4.22
C CYS A 481 -24.11 -11.09 4.95
N PHE A 482 -25.24 -10.95 5.65
CA PHE A 482 -25.88 -12.05 6.39
C PHE A 482 -26.91 -12.82 5.56
N GLY A 483 -27.26 -12.34 4.37
CA GLY A 483 -28.12 -13.00 3.39
C GLY A 483 -27.30 -13.62 2.25
N SER A 484 -27.33 -12.99 1.06
CA SER A 484 -26.79 -13.57 -0.18
C SER A 484 -25.29 -13.90 -0.16
N LEU A 485 -24.49 -13.19 0.64
CA LEU A 485 -23.04 -13.43 0.74
C LEU A 485 -22.65 -14.36 1.89
N ASN A 486 -23.56 -14.72 2.79
CA ASN A 486 -23.22 -15.45 4.01
C ASN A 486 -22.58 -16.82 3.68
N GLU A 487 -23.31 -17.66 2.95
CA GLU A 487 -22.80 -18.98 2.55
C GLU A 487 -21.52 -18.86 1.71
N VAL A 488 -21.44 -17.84 0.86
CA VAL A 488 -20.29 -17.59 -0.02
C VAL A 488 -19.05 -17.27 0.78
N ILE A 489 -19.15 -16.49 1.86
CA ILE A 489 -18.01 -16.11 2.69
C ILE A 489 -17.58 -17.29 3.57
N PHE A 490 -18.54 -17.93 4.25
CA PHE A 490 -18.24 -18.90 5.30
C PHE A 490 -18.02 -20.34 4.77
N ALA A 491 -18.58 -20.69 3.61
CA ALA A 491 -18.33 -21.98 2.96
C ALA A 491 -17.28 -21.90 1.83
N HIS A 492 -16.63 -20.74 1.63
CA HIS A 492 -15.67 -20.54 0.54
C HIS A 492 -14.49 -21.51 0.64
N ARG A 493 -14.06 -22.04 -0.51
CA ARG A 493 -12.79 -22.80 -0.61
C ARG A 493 -11.54 -22.06 -0.10
N HIS A 494 -11.53 -20.73 -0.15
CA HIS A 494 -10.43 -19.86 0.25
C HIS A 494 -10.84 -19.01 1.47
N TYR A 495 -11.54 -19.64 2.41
CA TYR A 495 -12.04 -19.05 3.65
C TYR A 495 -11.02 -18.13 4.34
N ASP A 496 -9.79 -18.60 4.52
CA ASP A 496 -8.71 -17.87 5.21
C ASP A 496 -8.34 -16.53 4.54
N THR A 497 -8.62 -16.40 3.24
CA THR A 497 -8.36 -15.17 2.48
C THR A 497 -9.56 -14.21 2.53
N VAL A 498 -10.79 -14.70 2.51
CA VAL A 498 -12.01 -13.88 2.40
C VAL A 498 -12.46 -13.33 3.76
N VAL A 499 -12.41 -14.17 4.81
CA VAL A 499 -12.93 -13.86 6.14
C VAL A 499 -12.25 -12.66 6.80
N PRO A 500 -10.93 -12.41 6.65
CA PRO A 500 -10.31 -11.19 7.18
C PRO A 500 -10.95 -9.90 6.66
N PHE A 501 -11.41 -9.87 5.40
CA PHE A 501 -12.10 -8.72 4.82
C PHE A 501 -13.52 -8.57 5.39
N PHE A 502 -14.23 -9.67 5.63
CA PHE A 502 -15.51 -9.65 6.32
C PHE A 502 -15.37 -9.14 7.76
N ILE A 503 -14.38 -9.63 8.51
CA ILE A 503 -14.09 -9.16 9.88
C ILE A 503 -13.77 -7.67 9.87
N ALA A 504 -12.90 -7.21 8.96
CA ALA A 504 -12.55 -5.80 8.86
C ALA A 504 -13.78 -4.90 8.56
N LEU A 505 -14.73 -5.39 7.76
CA LEU A 505 -16.00 -4.69 7.52
C LEU A 505 -16.86 -4.64 8.79
N MET A 506 -17.03 -5.77 9.48
CA MET A 506 -17.85 -5.83 10.69
C MET A 506 -17.28 -4.99 11.84
N GLU A 507 -15.95 -4.97 11.99
CA GLU A 507 -15.24 -4.09 12.92
C GLU A 507 -15.59 -2.62 12.65
N GLU A 508 -15.44 -2.18 11.41
CA GLU A 508 -15.70 -0.79 11.00
C GLU A 508 -17.17 -0.39 11.26
N ILE A 509 -18.11 -1.32 11.03
CA ILE A 509 -19.54 -1.11 11.31
C ILE A 509 -19.78 -0.97 12.82
N LEU A 510 -19.22 -1.86 13.65
CA LEU A 510 -19.41 -1.81 15.09
C LEU A 510 -18.73 -0.59 15.73
N GLU A 511 -17.55 -0.21 15.22
CA GLU A 511 -16.78 0.93 15.72
C GLU A 511 -17.42 2.27 15.32
N ASN A 512 -17.75 2.50 14.04
CA ASN A 512 -18.20 3.81 13.59
C ASN A 512 -19.73 4.00 13.63
N HIS A 513 -20.50 2.91 13.53
CA HIS A 513 -21.96 2.94 13.44
C HIS A 513 -22.65 2.33 14.66
N TYR A 514 -22.01 2.35 15.83
CA TYR A 514 -22.58 1.79 17.07
C TYR A 514 -23.99 2.30 17.39
N ARG A 515 -24.31 3.55 17.04
CA ARG A 515 -25.65 4.16 17.23
C ARG A 515 -26.76 3.53 16.39
N PHE A 516 -26.43 2.82 15.32
CA PHE A 516 -27.38 2.01 14.57
C PHE A 516 -27.89 0.84 15.42
N PHE A 517 -27.01 0.26 16.25
CA PHE A 517 -27.33 -0.87 17.11
C PHE A 517 -27.91 -0.46 18.45
N VAL A 518 -27.26 0.50 19.11
CA VAL A 518 -27.52 0.83 20.51
C VAL A 518 -27.79 2.32 20.67
N VAL A 519 -28.93 2.63 21.29
CA VAL A 519 -29.36 3.99 21.62
C VAL A 519 -29.40 4.16 23.13
N THR A 520 -29.09 5.38 23.58
CA THR A 520 -29.19 5.75 25.00
C THR A 520 -30.60 6.25 25.29
N GLN A 521 -31.32 5.59 26.17
CA GLN A 521 -32.65 6.02 26.60
C GLN A 521 -32.56 7.11 27.68
N ASN A 522 -33.65 7.86 27.85
CA ASN A 522 -33.78 8.86 28.93
C ASN A 522 -34.08 8.23 30.31
N LYS A 523 -34.19 6.91 30.37
CA LYS A 523 -34.34 6.15 31.62
C LYS A 523 -32.96 5.89 32.22
N PHE A 524 -32.86 6.03 33.53
CA PHE A 524 -31.65 5.70 34.27
C PHE A 524 -31.74 4.25 34.76
N ASP A 525 -30.62 3.54 34.70
CA ASP A 525 -30.47 2.23 35.29
C ASP A 525 -30.32 2.31 36.83
N GLU A 526 -30.24 1.14 37.47
CA GLU A 526 -30.08 1.00 38.92
C GLU A 526 -28.78 1.66 39.45
N GLN A 527 -27.83 1.96 38.56
CA GLN A 527 -26.55 2.60 38.86
C GLN A 527 -26.54 4.11 38.55
N GLY A 528 -27.70 4.68 38.19
CA GLY A 528 -27.85 6.10 37.89
C GLY A 528 -27.23 6.53 36.55
N ARG A 529 -26.89 5.58 35.68
CA ARG A 529 -26.40 5.84 34.32
C ARG A 529 -27.56 5.75 33.32
N ARG A 530 -27.45 6.43 32.19
CA ARG A 530 -28.47 6.33 31.15
C ARG A 530 -28.45 4.94 30.54
N GLN A 531 -29.59 4.27 30.54
CA GLN A 531 -29.70 2.90 30.05
C GLN A 531 -29.45 2.84 28.54
N LYS A 532 -28.53 1.97 28.13
CA LYS A 532 -28.30 1.63 26.73
C LYS A 532 -29.26 0.50 26.35
N VAL A 533 -29.98 0.65 25.24
CA VAL A 533 -30.93 -0.36 24.74
C VAL A 533 -30.75 -0.47 23.23
N PHE A 534 -31.11 -1.62 22.65
CA PHE A 534 -31.15 -1.76 21.21
C PHE A 534 -32.07 -0.73 20.56
N ALA A 535 -31.66 -0.21 19.39
CA ALA A 535 -32.44 0.77 18.64
C ALA A 535 -33.77 0.19 18.14
N ASN A 536 -33.74 -1.06 17.64
CA ASN A 536 -34.89 -1.84 17.22
C ASN A 536 -34.52 -3.35 17.21
N GLU A 537 -35.51 -4.22 16.96
CA GLU A 537 -35.31 -5.68 16.93
C GLU A 537 -34.37 -6.12 15.81
N VAL A 538 -34.43 -5.45 14.65
CA VAL A 538 -33.58 -5.77 13.49
C VAL A 538 -32.11 -5.51 13.82
N ALA A 539 -31.81 -4.39 14.47
CA ALA A 539 -30.48 -4.01 14.89
C ALA A 539 -29.97 -4.93 16.00
N SER A 540 -30.84 -5.37 16.93
CA SER A 540 -30.49 -6.43 17.88
C SER A 540 -30.06 -7.71 17.17
N LYS A 541 -30.85 -8.18 16.20
CA LYS A 541 -30.52 -9.38 15.41
C LYS A 541 -29.17 -9.24 14.70
N TYR A 542 -28.89 -8.11 14.05
CA TYR A 542 -27.61 -7.90 13.37
C TYR A 542 -26.44 -7.79 14.33
N PHE A 543 -26.60 -7.06 15.43
CA PHE A 543 -25.55 -6.95 16.45
C PHE A 543 -25.14 -8.33 16.98
N LEU A 544 -26.12 -9.16 17.34
CA LEU A 544 -25.87 -10.52 17.82
C LEU A 544 -25.29 -11.40 16.72
N ALA A 545 -25.78 -11.32 15.48
CA ALA A 545 -25.27 -12.10 14.36
C ALA A 545 -23.79 -11.79 14.06
N ILE A 546 -23.37 -10.53 14.16
CA ILE A 546 -21.96 -10.12 14.00
C ILE A 546 -21.11 -10.76 15.08
N LEU A 547 -21.49 -10.60 16.36
CA LEU A 547 -20.71 -11.15 17.46
C LEU A 547 -20.68 -12.68 17.45
N GLN A 548 -21.80 -13.33 17.10
CA GLN A 548 -21.86 -14.77 16.93
C GLN A 548 -20.93 -15.23 15.80
N ALA A 549 -20.91 -14.53 14.66
CA ALA A 549 -19.98 -14.83 13.57
C ALA A 549 -18.52 -14.69 14.00
N ILE A 550 -18.17 -13.63 14.75
CA ILE A 550 -16.81 -13.47 15.32
C ILE A 550 -16.46 -14.63 16.26
N GLY A 551 -17.39 -15.00 17.14
CA GLY A 551 -17.22 -16.12 18.06
C GLY A 551 -17.04 -17.46 17.35
N THR A 552 -17.84 -17.76 16.32
CA THR A 552 -17.71 -19.00 15.55
C THR A 552 -16.41 -19.06 14.76
N ILE A 553 -15.94 -17.93 14.20
CA ILE A 553 -14.62 -17.84 13.55
C ILE A 553 -13.53 -18.21 14.57
N LEU A 554 -13.55 -17.63 15.77
CA LEU A 554 -12.56 -17.93 16.82
C LEU A 554 -12.59 -19.38 17.34
N GLN A 555 -13.74 -20.07 17.22
CA GLN A 555 -13.88 -21.47 17.65
C GLN A 555 -13.30 -22.48 16.66
N GLN A 556 -13.02 -22.08 15.42
CA GLN A 556 -12.52 -23.01 14.41
C GLN A 556 -11.17 -23.62 14.83
N GLU A 557 -10.95 -24.88 14.44
CA GLU A 557 -9.73 -25.58 14.86
C GLU A 557 -8.46 -24.89 14.30
N ASN A 558 -8.50 -24.35 13.08
CA ASN A 558 -7.32 -23.83 12.37
C ASN A 558 -7.37 -22.32 12.11
N VAL A 559 -7.74 -21.50 13.10
CA VAL A 559 -7.74 -20.03 12.93
C VAL A 559 -6.31 -19.51 12.69
N PRO A 560 -6.06 -18.76 11.59
CA PRO A 560 -4.76 -18.12 11.36
C PRO A 560 -4.40 -17.16 12.51
N PRO A 561 -3.15 -17.18 13.04
CA PRO A 561 -2.74 -16.28 14.13
C PRO A 561 -2.94 -14.79 13.79
N THR A 562 -2.74 -14.41 12.54
CA THR A 562 -2.95 -13.03 12.06
C THR A 562 -4.41 -12.60 12.14
N LEU A 563 -5.35 -13.50 11.78
CA LEU A 563 -6.79 -13.26 11.90
C LEU A 563 -7.23 -13.20 13.36
N CYS A 564 -6.71 -14.10 14.21
CA CYS A 564 -6.96 -14.07 15.65
C CYS A 564 -6.50 -12.74 16.26
N LYS A 565 -5.27 -12.30 15.93
CA LYS A 565 -4.75 -10.99 16.35
C LYS A 565 -5.63 -9.85 15.89
N GLN A 566 -6.06 -9.85 14.63
CA GLN A 566 -6.98 -8.85 14.10
C GLN A 566 -8.23 -8.78 14.98
N ILE A 567 -8.94 -9.89 15.17
CA ILE A 567 -10.17 -9.95 15.97
C ILE A 567 -9.97 -9.43 17.39
N ILE A 568 -8.90 -9.85 18.08
CA ILE A 568 -8.62 -9.42 19.47
C ILE A 568 -8.43 -7.90 19.51
N VAL A 569 -7.58 -7.36 18.62
CA VAL A 569 -7.31 -5.92 18.54
C VAL A 569 -8.58 -5.14 18.20
N SER A 570 -9.42 -5.66 17.30
CA SER A 570 -10.72 -5.07 16.94
C SER A 570 -11.66 -5.04 18.14
N LEU A 571 -11.80 -6.14 18.88
CA LEU A 571 -12.67 -6.23 20.05
C LEU A 571 -12.23 -5.30 21.17
N GLU A 572 -10.93 -5.22 21.46
CA GLU A 572 -10.37 -4.28 22.43
C GLU A 572 -10.62 -2.82 22.04
N ARG A 573 -10.44 -2.48 20.76
CA ARG A 573 -10.72 -1.12 20.27
C ARG A 573 -12.21 -0.77 20.39
N ILE A 574 -13.09 -1.70 20.01
CA ILE A 574 -14.54 -1.54 20.14
C ILE A 574 -14.95 -1.41 21.62
N GLN A 575 -14.31 -2.18 22.51
CA GLN A 575 -14.52 -2.08 23.95
C GLN A 575 -14.08 -0.72 24.49
N ALA A 576 -12.90 -0.23 24.12
CA ALA A 576 -12.40 1.08 24.51
C ALA A 576 -13.32 2.23 24.03
N SER A 577 -13.86 2.12 22.82
CA SER A 577 -14.71 3.15 22.22
C SER A 577 -16.14 3.17 22.78
N HIS A 578 -16.77 2.00 22.98
CA HIS A 578 -18.22 1.92 23.26
C HIS A 578 -18.61 1.20 24.55
N ASN A 579 -17.64 0.58 25.25
CA ASN A 579 -17.86 -0.34 26.36
C ASN A 579 -18.90 -1.42 26.00
N VAL A 580 -18.60 -2.19 24.95
CA VAL A 580 -19.49 -3.22 24.39
C VAL A 580 -19.69 -4.39 25.35
N PHE A 581 -18.66 -4.79 26.10
CA PHE A 581 -18.79 -5.91 27.05
C PHE A 581 -19.73 -5.57 28.20
N GLY A 582 -19.78 -4.30 28.62
CA GLY A 582 -20.71 -3.81 29.64
C GLY A 582 -22.16 -3.61 29.15
N PHE A 583 -22.46 -3.84 27.86
CA PHE A 583 -23.81 -3.71 27.35
C PHE A 583 -24.65 -4.97 27.61
N ASP A 584 -25.87 -4.79 28.11
CA ASP A 584 -26.74 -5.90 28.54
C ASP A 584 -26.95 -6.96 27.45
N GLY A 585 -27.10 -6.55 26.18
CA GLY A 585 -27.27 -7.50 25.07
C GLY A 585 -26.03 -8.38 24.82
N PHE A 586 -24.83 -7.88 25.10
CA PHE A 586 -23.62 -8.72 25.07
C PHE A 586 -23.57 -9.64 26.28
N ARG A 587 -23.86 -9.08 27.47
CA ARG A 587 -23.80 -9.77 28.77
C ARG A 587 -24.73 -10.98 28.83
N SER A 588 -25.96 -10.85 28.34
CA SER A 588 -26.95 -11.92 28.41
C SER A 588 -26.74 -13.01 27.35
N ASP A 589 -26.47 -12.63 26.10
CA ASP A 589 -26.67 -13.54 24.97
C ASP A 589 -25.36 -14.13 24.42
N VAL A 590 -24.23 -13.43 24.60
CA VAL A 590 -22.97 -13.76 23.87
C VAL A 590 -21.79 -14.01 24.81
N ARG A 591 -21.75 -13.33 25.95
CA ARG A 591 -20.61 -13.32 26.88
C ARG A 591 -20.08 -14.72 27.25
N MET A 592 -20.97 -15.64 27.64
CA MET A 592 -20.55 -16.99 28.07
C MET A 592 -19.86 -17.76 26.94
N ALA A 593 -20.39 -17.68 25.71
CA ALA A 593 -19.78 -18.34 24.56
C ALA A 593 -18.38 -17.79 24.26
N PHE A 594 -18.17 -16.47 24.38
CA PHE A 594 -16.86 -15.84 24.21
C PHE A 594 -15.86 -16.26 25.29
N LEU A 595 -16.27 -16.27 26.57
CA LEU A 595 -15.43 -16.74 27.67
C LEU A 595 -14.94 -18.18 27.43
N HIS A 596 -15.83 -19.10 27.07
CA HIS A 596 -15.46 -20.48 26.73
C HIS A 596 -14.54 -20.58 25.52
N THR A 597 -14.77 -19.76 24.49
CA THR A 597 -13.95 -19.74 23.27
C THR A 597 -12.53 -19.29 23.56
N ILE A 598 -12.36 -18.19 24.30
CA ILE A 598 -11.04 -17.65 24.65
C ILE A 598 -10.30 -18.60 25.60
N LEU A 599 -10.98 -19.18 26.59
CA LEU A 599 -10.40 -20.20 27.46
C LEU A 599 -9.90 -21.42 26.66
N SER A 600 -10.67 -21.86 25.65
CA SER A 600 -10.28 -22.95 24.75
C SER A 600 -9.05 -22.61 23.91
N LEU A 601 -9.00 -21.39 23.37
CA LEU A 601 -7.84 -20.91 22.59
C LEU A 601 -6.56 -20.87 23.44
N LEU A 602 -6.65 -20.37 24.67
CA LEU A 602 -5.53 -20.31 25.62
C LEU A 602 -5.09 -21.71 26.06
N ALA A 603 -6.02 -22.62 26.35
CA ALA A 603 -5.71 -24.00 26.75
C ALA A 603 -4.95 -24.75 25.66
N ASN A 604 -5.43 -24.69 24.42
CA ASN A 604 -4.91 -25.42 23.27
C ASN A 604 -3.49 -24.99 22.87
N GLY A 605 -3.02 -23.81 23.33
CA GLY A 605 -1.64 -23.35 23.12
C GLY A 605 -1.26 -23.01 21.67
N ARG A 606 -2.20 -23.11 20.72
CA ARG A 606 -1.98 -22.84 19.28
C ARG A 606 -1.59 -21.38 19.00
N VAL A 607 -1.95 -20.48 19.91
CA VAL A 607 -1.75 -19.04 19.79
C VAL A 607 -0.87 -18.51 20.93
N TYR A 608 0.24 -19.21 21.21
CA TYR A 608 1.15 -18.83 22.29
C TYR A 608 1.67 -17.39 22.16
N LEU A 609 1.90 -16.93 20.92
CA LEU A 609 2.34 -15.56 20.64
C LEU A 609 1.32 -14.47 21.00
N LEU A 610 0.03 -14.81 21.14
CA LEU A 610 -1.03 -13.86 21.54
C LEU A 610 -1.57 -14.14 22.94
N LYS A 611 -0.82 -14.88 23.77
CA LYS A 611 -1.28 -15.28 25.10
C LYS A 611 -1.60 -14.06 25.96
N ASP A 612 -0.78 -13.03 25.91
CA ASP A 612 -0.93 -11.84 26.75
C ASP A 612 -2.17 -11.04 26.30
N GLU A 613 -2.35 -10.82 25.00
CA GLU A 613 -3.52 -10.13 24.45
C GLU A 613 -4.83 -10.91 24.69
N LEU A 614 -4.81 -12.24 24.55
CA LEU A 614 -5.97 -13.09 24.85
C LEU A 614 -6.29 -13.11 26.35
N SER A 615 -5.28 -13.09 27.22
CA SER A 615 -5.47 -13.05 28.67
C SER A 615 -6.11 -11.74 29.12
N LEU A 616 -5.66 -10.63 28.52
CA LEU A 616 -6.26 -9.31 28.76
C LEU A 616 -7.71 -9.26 28.27
N LEU A 617 -7.98 -9.75 27.06
CA LEU A 617 -9.34 -9.82 26.52
C LEU A 617 -10.26 -10.68 27.41
N LEU A 618 -9.76 -11.82 27.91
CA LEU A 618 -10.51 -12.65 28.84
C LEU A 618 -10.84 -11.88 30.13
N TYR A 619 -9.88 -11.15 30.67
CA TYR A 619 -10.08 -10.32 31.86
C TYR A 619 -11.16 -9.26 31.63
N HIS A 620 -11.10 -8.48 30.53
CA HIS A 620 -12.11 -7.46 30.23
C HIS A 620 -13.53 -8.02 30.07
N ILE A 621 -13.68 -9.23 29.52
CA ILE A 621 -14.99 -9.89 29.40
C ILE A 621 -15.45 -10.46 30.76
N ALA A 622 -14.52 -10.95 31.58
CA ALA A 622 -14.81 -11.43 32.92
C ALA A 622 -15.21 -10.29 33.87
N GLU A 623 -14.57 -9.13 33.77
CA GLU A 623 -14.76 -7.95 34.64
C GLU A 623 -16.21 -7.50 34.76
N VAL A 624 -16.97 -7.63 33.67
CA VAL A 624 -18.40 -7.28 33.61
C VAL A 624 -19.22 -7.97 34.71
N ASP A 625 -18.87 -9.21 35.07
CA ASP A 625 -19.55 -10.00 36.10
C ASP A 625 -18.67 -11.20 36.53
N PHE A 626 -17.64 -10.89 37.33
CA PHE A 626 -16.74 -11.88 37.92
C PHE A 626 -17.47 -13.01 38.68
N PRO A 627 -18.54 -12.77 39.46
CA PRO A 627 -19.27 -13.84 40.13
C PRO A 627 -19.74 -14.93 39.17
N SER A 628 -20.35 -14.56 38.04
CA SER A 628 -20.78 -15.52 37.02
C SER A 628 -19.60 -16.23 36.35
N PHE A 629 -18.48 -15.55 36.14
CA PHE A 629 -17.27 -16.17 35.60
C PHE A 629 -16.74 -17.30 36.51
N TYR A 630 -16.56 -17.00 37.80
CA TYR A 630 -16.01 -17.96 38.76
C TYR A 630 -16.98 -19.09 39.13
N GLN A 631 -18.27 -18.79 39.27
CA GLN A 631 -19.26 -19.76 39.78
C GLN A 631 -19.95 -20.58 38.69
N VAL A 632 -20.02 -20.06 37.46
CA VAL A 632 -20.76 -20.70 36.36
C VAL A 632 -19.81 -21.09 35.22
N CYS A 633 -19.08 -20.12 34.66
CA CYS A 633 -18.28 -20.36 33.45
C CYS A 633 -17.12 -21.34 33.68
N LEU A 634 -16.29 -21.09 34.69
CA LEU A 634 -15.12 -21.95 34.97
C LEU A 634 -15.51 -23.40 35.31
N PRO A 635 -16.49 -23.68 36.21
CA PRO A 635 -16.94 -25.05 36.44
C PRO A 635 -17.50 -25.74 35.19
N GLN A 636 -18.25 -25.01 34.37
CA GLN A 636 -18.78 -25.54 33.10
C GLN A 636 -17.67 -25.86 32.11
N TYR A 637 -16.60 -25.06 32.05
CA TYR A 637 -15.48 -25.25 31.14
C TYR A 637 -14.62 -26.46 31.50
N VAL A 638 -14.28 -26.58 32.78
CA VAL A 638 -13.38 -27.63 33.29
C VAL A 638 -14.06 -29.01 33.32
N GLY A 639 -15.38 -29.02 33.52
CA GLY A 639 -16.18 -30.22 33.70
C GLY A 639 -15.95 -30.88 35.07
N GLU A 640 -16.86 -31.78 35.45
CA GLU A 640 -16.90 -32.38 36.80
C GLU A 640 -15.60 -33.14 37.17
N LYS A 641 -14.83 -33.61 36.18
CA LYS A 641 -13.65 -34.46 36.39
C LYS A 641 -12.38 -33.70 36.76
N ASN A 642 -12.28 -32.42 36.39
CA ASN A 642 -11.04 -31.64 36.52
C ASN A 642 -11.15 -30.47 37.52
N LEU A 643 -12.17 -30.48 38.39
CA LEU A 643 -12.45 -29.41 39.36
C LEU A 643 -11.26 -29.05 40.27
N LEU A 644 -10.29 -29.95 40.44
CA LEU A 644 -9.05 -29.68 41.18
C LEU A 644 -8.23 -28.54 40.57
N ALA A 645 -8.31 -28.34 39.25
CA ALA A 645 -7.66 -27.23 38.55
C ALA A 645 -8.18 -25.86 38.99
N LEU A 646 -9.40 -25.78 39.54
CA LEU A 646 -9.98 -24.52 39.99
C LEU A 646 -9.37 -23.97 41.29
N ARG A 647 -8.51 -24.75 41.97
CA ARG A 647 -7.83 -24.31 43.21
C ARG A 647 -6.83 -23.19 43.00
N SER A 648 -6.41 -22.96 41.75
CA SER A 648 -5.49 -21.88 41.37
C SER A 648 -6.14 -20.49 41.46
N TRP A 649 -7.48 -20.41 41.53
CA TRP A 649 -8.21 -19.15 41.57
C TRP A 649 -8.49 -18.71 43.01
N SER A 650 -8.04 -17.50 43.37
CA SER A 650 -8.35 -16.91 44.68
C SER A 650 -9.63 -16.07 44.68
N GLY A 651 -10.17 -15.77 43.50
CA GLY A 651 -11.38 -14.96 43.32
C GLY A 651 -11.13 -13.45 43.37
N GLN A 652 -9.86 -13.01 43.33
CA GLN A 652 -9.51 -11.60 43.23
C GLN A 652 -9.91 -11.02 41.87
N THR A 653 -10.11 -9.71 41.83
CA THR A 653 -10.63 -8.99 40.66
C THR A 653 -9.61 -8.07 40.00
N ASP A 654 -8.38 -8.01 40.50
CA ASP A 654 -7.34 -7.17 39.93
C ASP A 654 -6.65 -7.85 38.73
N GLU A 655 -6.43 -7.07 37.67
CA GLU A 655 -5.84 -7.52 36.40
C GLU A 655 -4.53 -8.32 36.56
N PRO A 656 -3.48 -7.84 37.27
CA PRO A 656 -2.21 -8.56 37.32
C PRO A 656 -2.33 -9.90 38.06
N THR A 657 -3.13 -9.97 39.13
CA THR A 657 -3.36 -11.23 39.85
C THR A 657 -4.20 -12.19 39.00
N PHE A 658 -5.23 -11.69 38.31
CA PHE A 658 -6.05 -12.51 37.42
C PHE A 658 -5.23 -13.17 36.32
N ILE A 659 -4.35 -12.42 35.64
CA ILE A 659 -3.51 -12.95 34.56
C ILE A 659 -2.51 -14.00 35.10
N LEU A 660 -1.96 -13.77 36.30
CA LEU A 660 -1.07 -14.73 36.96
C LEU A 660 -1.81 -16.03 37.30
N GLU A 661 -2.99 -15.93 37.91
CA GLU A 661 -3.83 -17.08 38.29
C GLU A 661 -4.31 -17.86 37.06
N LEU A 662 -4.64 -17.16 35.97
CA LEU A 662 -5.00 -17.76 34.69
C LEU A 662 -3.84 -18.59 34.11
N SER A 663 -2.60 -18.09 34.20
CA SER A 663 -1.44 -18.85 33.73
C SER A 663 -1.19 -20.10 34.59
N ASN A 664 -1.38 -20.01 35.90
CA ASN A 664 -1.28 -21.17 36.81
C ASN A 664 -2.37 -22.20 36.52
N PHE A 665 -3.61 -21.72 36.31
CA PHE A 665 -4.76 -22.55 35.95
C PHE A 665 -4.51 -23.39 34.69
N PHE A 666 -3.98 -22.80 33.62
CA PHE A 666 -3.69 -23.56 32.40
C PHE A 666 -2.52 -24.54 32.56
N ASN A 667 -1.53 -24.21 33.39
CA ASN A 667 -0.47 -25.16 33.73
C ASN A 667 -1.05 -26.37 34.47
N ASP A 668 -1.90 -26.14 35.47
CA ASP A 668 -2.55 -27.21 36.25
C ASP A 668 -3.47 -28.06 35.37
N LEU A 669 -4.27 -27.42 34.49
CA LEU A 669 -5.12 -28.13 33.52
C LEU A 669 -4.31 -29.04 32.59
N ARG A 670 -3.19 -28.55 32.05
CA ARG A 670 -2.33 -29.36 31.17
C ARG A 670 -1.72 -30.55 31.92
N VAL A 671 -1.30 -30.34 33.16
CA VAL A 671 -0.76 -31.42 34.00
C VAL A 671 -1.83 -32.48 34.28
N ILE A 672 -3.04 -32.07 34.63
CA ILE A 672 -4.16 -32.97 34.92
C ILE A 672 -4.59 -33.75 33.66
N GLN A 673 -4.63 -33.09 32.50
CA GLN A 673 -4.94 -33.73 31.22
C GLN A 673 -3.87 -34.73 30.77
N ASN A 674 -2.59 -34.49 31.07
CA ASN A 674 -1.48 -35.38 30.72
C ASN A 674 -1.29 -36.55 31.71
N CYS A 675 -1.87 -36.47 32.92
CA CYS A 675 -1.81 -37.54 33.92
C CYS A 675 -3.00 -38.53 33.83
N GLN A 676 -3.99 -38.22 32.97
CA GLN A 676 -5.09 -39.11 32.59
C GLN A 676 -4.75 -39.81 31.28
#